data_AF-A0A8C7DXH1-F1
#
_entry.id   AF-A0A8C7DXH1-F1
#
_cell.length_a   1.000
_cell.length_b   1.000
_cell.length_c   1.000
_cell.angle_alpha   90.00
_cell.angle_beta   90.00
_cell.angle_gamma   90.00
#
_symmetry.space_group_name_H-M   'P 1'
#
loop_
_entity.id
_entity.type
_entity.pdbx_description
1 polymer ?
#
loop_
_entity_poly.entity_id
_entity_poly.type
_entity_poly.pdbx_seq_one_letter_code
_entity_poly.pdbx_strand_id
1 'polypeptide(L)'
;MSEGEEAGALSEGEEAGALSEGEEATALSEGEEAAALSEGEEAANEDGQEENMSEKEDQIEPCPLTKEILIPGLSLLCRTGNGLAHAFVKLQLENRRLTDMALVSSFVHLRFLDVSSNHLSDLSPLAALTQLLWLKGDGNMVAGFRGQPLGQLTYLQWLSLALNRLKDLEGLEGLGLESLNLIGNGIQRVSGLRYHHLTNLVTLELRGNKLETTDGIYLPNLRRLYLAQNTIKRLEGLGKLERLTTLHLRDNQLETLDGISPNMKALQYLNISHPTTCCSAAELMSVLFFHTMRYKAADPRNQCNDRFVLSKGHAAPILYAAWAEAGFVKEADLINLRKLDSDLEGHPTPKLEFVDVATGSLGQGLGAACGMAYTGKHFDKSSYRVYCMMGDGECSEGAVWEAMAFGSHYNLDNLVAVIDVNRLGQSEPAPLKHDMDVYRKRCEAFGWNTYVVDGHDVEELCKALWQAQQVKGKPTMILAKTFKGRGLKGIEDMENWHGKPMPKDRAEEAIKDLAAQIQNPNNTVCPELPKEDTAPADLSPISLPSPPNYKIGDKVATRKAYGVALAKLGQSSPRVVALDADMKNSTFSEMFHKAYPERFVECFIAEQNMVSVAIGCATRDRTVAFASTFAAFLSRAYDHIRMAAVSESNINLAGSHCGVSIGEDGPSQMALEDIAMFRAIPTCTLFYPSDGVSAERSVELAANTKGICFIRITRPELKVIYDPDEKFEVGVAKVVRQSDSDKVTVIGAGVTLHEALTAADQLASEGVNIRVIDPFTIKPWMPPPSYRAPAPPEGESSPWRTTTERGVWGRRCCLQ
;
A
#
# COMPACT_ATOMS: atom_id res chain seq x y z
N MET A 1 -7.55 21.86 -55.12
CA MET A 1 -7.36 23.32 -55.25
C MET A 1 -6.56 23.72 -54.02
N SER A 2 -5.26 23.40 -54.00
CA SER A 2 -4.10 24.02 -54.69
C SER A 2 -3.38 24.89 -53.65
N GLU A 3 -2.24 24.49 -53.07
CA GLU A 3 -0.89 24.18 -53.63
C GLU A 3 0.10 25.35 -53.44
N GLY A 4 1.38 24.98 -53.30
CA GLY A 4 2.58 25.81 -53.09
C GLY A 4 3.43 25.21 -51.96
N GLU A 5 4.28 24.17 -52.09
CA GLU A 5 5.42 23.93 -53.03
C GLU A 5 6.48 25.06 -52.94
N GLU A 6 7.81 24.87 -52.77
CA GLU A 6 8.86 23.87 -53.14
C GLU A 6 10.05 24.03 -52.14
N ALA A 7 10.92 23.07 -51.74
CA ALA A 7 11.75 22.03 -52.39
C ALA A 7 13.23 22.44 -52.69
N GLY A 8 14.16 21.51 -52.41
CA GLY A 8 15.55 21.43 -52.96
C GLY A 8 16.69 21.42 -51.90
N ALA A 9 17.18 20.27 -51.39
CA ALA A 9 18.12 19.28 -51.97
C ALA A 9 19.62 19.69 -51.86
N LEU A 10 20.42 19.05 -50.96
CA LEU A 10 21.31 17.88 -51.14
C LEU A 10 22.70 18.20 -51.74
N SER A 11 23.78 17.88 -51.01
CA SER A 11 24.89 17.02 -51.48
C SER A 11 25.98 16.77 -50.41
N GLU A 12 26.22 15.48 -50.20
CA GLU A 12 27.39 14.67 -49.76
C GLU A 12 28.82 15.26 -49.71
N GLY A 13 29.66 14.63 -48.88
CA GLY A 13 31.13 14.67 -48.96
C GLY A 13 31.86 14.07 -47.75
N GLU A 14 32.32 12.82 -47.89
CA GLU A 14 33.19 12.05 -47.00
C GLU A 14 34.65 12.60 -46.94
N GLU A 15 35.39 12.37 -45.83
CA GLU A 15 36.62 11.54 -45.80
C GLU A 15 37.41 11.62 -44.47
N ALA A 16 37.66 10.40 -43.96
CA ALA A 16 38.76 9.85 -43.17
C ALA A 16 40.09 10.61 -42.93
N GLY A 17 40.72 10.32 -41.78
CA GLY A 17 42.17 10.47 -41.57
C GLY A 17 42.62 10.16 -40.14
N ALA A 18 43.30 9.02 -39.96
CA ALA A 18 43.83 8.48 -38.70
C ALA A 18 45.35 8.72 -38.53
N LEU A 19 45.88 8.28 -37.37
CA LEU A 19 47.30 8.02 -36.98
C LEU A 19 48.04 9.19 -36.28
N SER A 20 48.95 9.01 -35.31
CA SER A 20 49.33 7.95 -34.34
C SER A 20 50.55 8.47 -33.55
N GLU A 21 50.65 8.07 -32.27
CA GLU A 21 51.87 7.78 -31.47
C GLU A 21 52.90 8.87 -31.06
N GLY A 22 53.24 8.85 -29.75
CA GLY A 22 54.64 8.64 -29.32
C GLY A 22 55.25 9.59 -28.27
N GLU A 23 55.36 9.10 -27.01
CA GLU A 23 56.52 9.20 -26.07
C GLU A 23 57.01 10.57 -25.53
N GLU A 24 57.57 10.78 -24.32
CA GLU A 24 57.69 10.07 -23.03
C GLU A 24 58.30 11.08 -22.00
N ALA A 25 57.93 10.92 -20.72
CA ALA A 25 58.68 11.15 -19.46
C ALA A 25 59.43 12.47 -19.12
N THR A 26 59.08 13.10 -17.96
CA THR A 26 59.81 12.97 -16.65
C THR A 26 59.38 13.99 -15.57
N ALA A 27 58.82 13.43 -14.48
CA ALA A 27 59.13 13.59 -13.04
C ALA A 27 59.07 14.93 -12.23
N LEU A 28 58.60 14.74 -10.98
CA LEU A 28 58.71 15.53 -9.72
C LEU A 28 57.58 16.55 -9.45
N SER A 29 56.97 16.70 -8.28
CA SER A 29 56.90 15.99 -6.99
C SER A 29 55.90 16.76 -6.08
N GLU A 30 55.32 16.06 -5.09
CA GLU A 30 54.68 16.57 -3.83
C GLU A 30 53.22 17.09 -3.83
N GLY A 31 52.40 16.52 -2.94
CA GLY A 31 51.43 17.29 -2.14
C GLY A 31 49.96 16.81 -2.08
N GLU A 32 49.67 15.92 -1.12
CA GLU A 32 48.44 15.85 -0.29
C GLU A 32 47.04 15.52 -0.86
N GLU A 33 46.58 14.34 -0.43
CA GLU A 33 45.23 13.83 -0.12
C GLU A 33 43.98 14.74 -0.24
N ALA A 34 43.02 14.28 -1.05
CA ALA A 34 41.60 14.28 -0.71
C ALA A 34 40.89 13.09 -1.39
N ALA A 35 40.29 12.21 -0.60
CA ALA A 35 39.61 11.00 -1.04
C ALA A 35 38.27 11.31 -1.73
N ALA A 36 38.14 10.90 -2.99
CA ALA A 36 36.87 10.71 -3.68
C ALA A 36 36.64 9.20 -3.85
N LEU A 37 35.57 8.69 -3.25
CA LEU A 37 35.05 7.34 -3.52
C LEU A 37 34.21 7.42 -4.80
N SER A 38 34.75 6.88 -5.89
CA SER A 38 34.02 6.62 -7.13
C SER A 38 33.26 5.31 -7.02
N GLU A 39 31.95 5.36 -7.17
CA GLU A 39 31.13 4.24 -7.62
C GLU A 39 31.42 4.00 -9.11
N GLY A 40 31.59 2.73 -9.47
CA GLY A 40 31.81 2.26 -10.84
C GLY A 40 31.15 0.90 -11.00
N GLU A 41 30.10 0.89 -11.81
CA GLU A 41 29.24 -0.21 -12.24
C GLU A 41 30.01 -1.33 -12.97
N GLU A 42 29.48 -2.55 -12.93
CA GLU A 42 29.44 -3.49 -14.07
C GLU A 42 28.42 -4.60 -13.70
N ALA A 43 27.22 -4.60 -14.31
CA ALA A 43 26.86 -5.11 -15.63
C ALA A 43 26.30 -6.54 -15.54
N ALA A 44 25.10 -6.68 -16.09
CA ALA A 44 24.26 -7.85 -16.06
C ALA A 44 24.86 -9.06 -16.77
N ASN A 45 24.53 -10.25 -16.28
CA ASN A 45 24.32 -11.42 -17.14
C ASN A 45 23.20 -12.28 -16.57
N GLU A 46 22.27 -12.60 -17.47
CA GLU A 46 21.17 -13.55 -17.33
C GLU A 46 21.75 -14.96 -17.15
N ASP A 47 21.23 -15.72 -16.16
CA ASP A 47 20.66 -17.04 -16.43
C ASP A 47 20.05 -17.65 -15.17
N GLY A 48 18.91 -18.32 -15.35
CA GLY A 48 18.13 -18.90 -14.28
C GLY A 48 18.78 -20.11 -13.64
N GLN A 49 18.62 -20.21 -12.32
CA GLN A 49 18.40 -21.46 -11.59
C GLN A 49 18.03 -21.14 -10.14
N GLU A 50 16.80 -21.50 -9.75
CA GLU A 50 16.50 -21.83 -8.35
C GLU A 50 17.31 -23.09 -8.00
N GLU A 51 18.59 -22.91 -7.69
CA GLU A 51 19.31 -23.86 -6.86
C GLU A 51 19.16 -23.40 -5.40
N ASN A 52 18.83 -24.36 -4.53
CA ASN A 52 18.82 -24.21 -3.08
C ASN A 52 19.95 -23.29 -2.61
N MET A 53 19.63 -22.04 -2.26
CA MET A 53 20.50 -21.17 -1.49
C MET A 53 20.56 -21.72 -0.07
N SER A 54 21.32 -22.79 0.12
CA SER A 54 22.09 -22.97 1.33
C SER A 54 22.82 -21.66 1.57
N GLU A 55 22.53 -21.01 2.69
CA GLU A 55 23.22 -19.83 3.20
C GLU A 55 24.73 -19.99 2.96
N LYS A 56 25.27 -19.28 1.96
CA LYS A 56 26.70 -19.00 1.95
C LYS A 56 26.89 -17.97 3.07
N GLU A 57 27.13 -18.46 4.28
CA GLU A 57 27.69 -17.67 5.35
C GLU A 57 28.99 -17.05 4.81
N ASP A 58 29.03 -15.73 4.69
CA ASP A 58 30.29 -15.00 4.56
C ASP A 58 31.21 -15.50 5.67
N GLN A 59 32.37 -16.07 5.30
CA GLN A 59 33.32 -16.58 6.28
C GLN A 59 33.86 -15.40 7.10
N ILE A 60 33.38 -15.26 8.32
CA ILE A 60 33.84 -14.22 9.25
C ILE A 60 35.26 -14.59 9.69
N GLU A 61 36.24 -13.76 9.32
CA GLU A 61 37.62 -13.94 9.75
C GLU A 61 37.76 -13.74 11.27
N PRO A 62 38.48 -14.62 11.99
CA PRO A 62 38.73 -14.45 13.42
C PRO A 62 39.53 -13.17 13.72
N CYS A 63 39.00 -12.32 14.59
CA CYS A 63 39.66 -11.10 15.07
C CYS A 63 39.61 -11.04 16.61
N PRO A 64 40.62 -11.58 17.31
CA PRO A 64 40.66 -11.56 18.76
C PRO A 64 41.07 -10.19 19.31
N LEU A 65 40.53 -9.84 20.48
CA LEU A 65 40.92 -8.61 21.16
C LEU A 65 42.37 -8.66 21.67
N THR A 66 43.25 -7.86 21.06
CA THR A 66 44.65 -7.71 21.48
C THR A 66 44.85 -6.47 22.37
N LYS A 67 45.99 -6.38 23.06
CA LYS A 67 46.34 -5.17 23.83
C LYS A 67 46.44 -3.93 22.97
N GLU A 68 46.91 -4.05 21.73
CA GLU A 68 47.05 -2.95 20.77
C GLU A 68 45.69 -2.36 20.39
N ILE A 69 44.67 -3.22 20.21
CA ILE A 69 43.29 -2.80 19.92
C ILE A 69 42.64 -2.21 21.18
N LEU A 70 42.94 -2.77 22.35
CA LEU A 70 42.30 -2.41 23.62
C LEU A 70 42.79 -1.07 24.19
N ILE A 71 44.10 -0.82 24.20
CA ILE A 71 44.71 0.34 24.86
C ILE A 71 44.11 1.68 24.40
N PRO A 72 43.91 1.95 23.09
CA PRO A 72 43.33 3.20 22.62
C PRO A 72 41.88 3.42 23.09
N GLY A 73 41.15 2.34 23.40
CA GLY A 73 39.76 2.40 23.85
C GLY A 73 39.59 2.67 25.35
N LEU A 74 40.65 2.58 26.15
CA LEU A 74 40.60 2.81 27.60
C LEU A 74 40.53 4.30 27.92
N SER A 75 39.57 4.68 28.75
CA SER A 75 39.39 6.06 29.21
C SER A 75 38.80 6.13 30.61
N LEU A 76 38.73 7.36 31.15
CA LEU A 76 38.19 7.68 32.47
C LEU A 76 38.96 6.99 33.61
N LEU A 77 40.07 7.60 34.02
CA LEU A 77 40.90 7.11 35.13
C LEU A 77 40.25 7.47 36.48
N CYS A 78 39.98 6.47 37.31
CA CYS A 78 39.36 6.65 38.62
C CYS A 78 40.13 5.88 39.69
N ARG A 79 39.99 6.29 40.97
CA ARG A 79 40.50 5.51 42.09
C ARG A 79 39.74 4.18 42.21
N THR A 80 40.47 3.11 42.46
CA THR A 80 39.90 1.78 42.72
C THR A 80 39.06 1.80 44.01
N GLY A 81 38.14 0.84 44.18
CA GLY A 81 37.18 0.83 45.31
C GLY A 81 37.83 0.81 46.72
N ASN A 82 39.08 0.36 46.82
CA ASN A 82 39.87 0.40 48.05
C ASN A 82 40.66 1.72 48.25
N GLY A 83 40.63 2.64 47.27
CA GLY A 83 41.31 3.94 47.31
C GLY A 83 42.83 3.90 47.11
N LEU A 84 43.42 2.72 46.87
CA LEU A 84 44.88 2.51 46.88
C LEU A 84 45.54 2.56 45.49
N ALA A 85 44.77 2.53 44.39
CA ALA A 85 45.27 2.56 43.03
C ALA A 85 44.33 3.36 42.10
N HIS A 86 44.75 3.53 40.85
CA HIS A 86 43.90 4.07 39.79
C HIS A 86 43.68 3.01 38.71
N ALA A 87 42.49 2.98 38.12
CA ALA A 87 42.13 2.11 37.00
C ALA A 87 41.25 2.87 36.02
N PHE A 88 41.38 2.55 34.72
CA PHE A 88 40.43 3.02 33.72
C PHE A 88 39.10 2.30 33.91
N VAL A 89 38.00 3.06 33.90
CA VAL A 89 36.65 2.51 34.16
C VAL A 89 35.75 2.54 32.92
N LYS A 90 36.22 3.08 31.80
CA LYS A 90 35.49 3.10 30.52
C LYS A 90 36.33 2.45 29.42
N LEU A 91 35.70 1.63 28.60
CA LEU A 91 36.31 0.97 27.44
C LEU A 91 35.38 1.05 26.22
N GLN A 92 35.93 1.52 25.10
CA GLN A 92 35.25 1.69 23.81
C GLN A 92 35.91 0.81 22.74
N LEU A 93 35.17 -0.17 22.22
CA LEU A 93 35.60 -1.18 21.26
C LEU A 93 34.64 -1.30 20.07
N GLU A 94 33.90 -0.23 19.76
CA GLU A 94 32.96 -0.22 18.65
C GLU A 94 33.65 -0.34 17.27
N ASN A 95 33.01 -1.08 16.35
CA ASN A 95 33.43 -1.21 14.94
C ASN A 95 34.87 -1.69 14.75
N ARG A 96 35.22 -2.80 15.40
CA ARG A 96 36.57 -3.40 15.37
C ARG A 96 36.62 -4.79 14.73
N ARG A 97 35.48 -5.28 14.22
CA ARG A 97 35.31 -6.63 13.65
C ARG A 97 35.63 -7.76 14.64
N LEU A 98 35.56 -7.51 15.94
CA LEU A 98 35.97 -8.45 16.98
C LEU A 98 35.10 -9.71 16.96
N THR A 99 35.75 -10.87 17.00
CA THR A 99 35.09 -12.18 17.17
C THR A 99 35.28 -12.76 18.57
N ASP A 100 36.28 -12.27 19.32
CA ASP A 100 36.57 -12.66 20.70
C ASP A 100 36.90 -11.43 21.56
N MET A 101 36.51 -11.48 22.84
CA MET A 101 36.80 -10.44 23.82
C MET A 101 37.31 -11.00 25.15
N ALA A 102 37.96 -12.18 25.16
CA ALA A 102 38.44 -12.83 26.39
C ALA A 102 39.34 -11.91 27.23
N LEU A 103 40.15 -11.08 26.58
CA LEU A 103 41.08 -10.14 27.25
C LEU A 103 40.37 -9.11 28.16
N VAL A 104 39.09 -8.80 27.90
CA VAL A 104 38.29 -7.87 28.73
C VAL A 104 38.21 -8.35 30.18
N SER A 105 38.22 -9.66 30.42
CA SER A 105 38.15 -10.26 31.77
C SER A 105 39.27 -9.81 32.72
N SER A 106 40.40 -9.35 32.18
CA SER A 106 41.54 -8.84 32.96
C SER A 106 41.31 -7.40 33.48
N PHE A 107 40.26 -6.71 33.04
CA PHE A 107 39.97 -5.31 33.36
C PHE A 107 38.78 -5.17 34.31
N VAL A 108 38.85 -5.87 35.45
CA VAL A 108 37.75 -6.04 36.44
C VAL A 108 37.17 -4.74 37.03
N HIS A 109 37.82 -3.60 36.82
CA HIS A 109 37.38 -2.30 37.32
C HIS A 109 36.53 -1.50 36.31
N LEU A 110 36.28 -2.03 35.11
CA LEU A 110 35.42 -1.41 34.11
C LEU A 110 33.99 -1.23 34.63
N ARG A 111 33.40 -0.08 34.31
CA ARG A 111 32.03 0.33 34.66
C ARG A 111 31.19 0.64 33.43
N PHE A 112 31.82 1.09 32.35
CA PHE A 112 31.17 1.43 31.08
C PHE A 112 31.89 0.70 29.94
N LEU A 113 31.17 -0.13 29.20
CA LEU A 113 31.73 -0.92 28.10
C LEU A 113 30.86 -0.79 26.84
N ASP A 114 31.47 -0.35 25.73
CA ASP A 114 30.88 -0.40 24.40
C ASP A 114 31.65 -1.40 23.54
N VAL A 115 30.96 -2.43 23.05
CA VAL A 115 31.48 -3.47 22.14
C VAL A 115 30.61 -3.59 20.89
N SER A 116 29.90 -2.52 20.52
CA SER A 116 28.91 -2.53 19.43
C SER A 116 29.54 -2.68 18.04
N SER A 117 28.76 -3.16 17.06
CA SER A 117 29.17 -3.31 15.66
C SER A 117 30.41 -4.21 15.49
N ASN A 118 30.34 -5.41 16.07
CA ASN A 118 31.37 -6.45 15.98
C ASN A 118 30.71 -7.79 15.59
N HIS A 119 31.44 -8.90 15.72
CA HIS A 119 30.98 -10.25 15.40
C HIS A 119 30.93 -11.14 16.66
N LEU A 120 30.69 -10.55 17.83
CA LEU A 120 30.70 -11.26 19.10
C LEU A 120 29.43 -12.10 19.28
N SER A 121 29.60 -13.34 19.72
CA SER A 121 28.49 -14.24 20.08
C SER A 121 28.54 -14.70 21.53
N ASP A 122 29.73 -14.74 22.14
CA ASP A 122 29.95 -15.12 23.54
C ASP A 122 30.17 -13.90 24.44
N LEU A 123 29.30 -13.74 25.45
CA LEU A 123 29.44 -12.71 26.48
C LEU A 123 30.05 -13.22 27.80
N SER A 124 30.46 -14.49 27.89
CA SER A 124 31.02 -15.08 29.11
C SER A 124 32.21 -14.33 29.71
N PRO A 125 33.11 -13.68 28.92
CA PRO A 125 34.22 -12.91 29.50
C PRO A 125 33.77 -11.74 30.38
N LEU A 126 32.54 -11.26 30.22
CA LEU A 126 32.00 -10.15 30.99
C LEU A 126 31.77 -10.50 32.45
N ALA A 127 31.62 -11.77 32.82
CA ALA A 127 31.33 -12.17 34.20
C ALA A 127 32.38 -11.71 35.23
N ALA A 128 33.63 -11.51 34.78
CA ALA A 128 34.70 -10.96 35.63
C ALA A 128 34.47 -9.47 35.98
N LEU A 129 33.65 -8.75 35.22
CA LEU A 129 33.39 -7.31 35.38
C LEU A 129 32.25 -7.04 36.37
N THR A 130 32.37 -7.56 37.59
CA THR A 130 31.30 -7.46 38.60
C THR A 130 30.90 -6.04 38.98
N GLN A 131 31.67 -5.01 38.59
CA GLN A 131 31.38 -3.59 38.83
C GLN A 131 30.79 -2.87 37.61
N LEU A 132 30.41 -3.60 36.56
CA LEU A 132 29.86 -3.02 35.34
C LEU A 132 28.48 -2.39 35.61
N LEU A 133 28.30 -1.15 35.17
CA LEU A 133 27.06 -0.37 35.31
C LEU A 133 26.32 -0.24 33.99
N TRP A 134 27.05 -0.17 32.89
CA TRP A 134 26.53 0.12 31.55
C TRP A 134 27.25 -0.75 30.50
N LEU A 135 26.47 -1.46 29.69
CA LEU A 135 26.94 -2.28 28.59
C LEU A 135 26.17 -1.99 27.31
N LYS A 136 26.87 -1.67 26.23
CA LYS A 136 26.33 -1.59 24.88
C LYS A 136 27.03 -2.60 23.99
N GLY A 137 26.27 -3.55 23.45
CA GLY A 137 26.73 -4.59 22.55
C GLY A 137 25.84 -4.71 21.31
N ASP A 138 25.38 -3.58 20.80
CA ASP A 138 24.47 -3.53 19.65
C ASP A 138 25.16 -4.03 18.37
N GLY A 139 24.45 -4.63 17.43
CA GLY A 139 25.03 -5.04 16.13
C GLY A 139 26.10 -6.13 16.27
N ASN A 140 25.75 -7.21 16.96
CA ASN A 140 26.61 -8.39 17.18
C ASN A 140 25.83 -9.67 16.81
N MET A 141 26.37 -10.85 17.13
CA MET A 141 25.80 -12.16 16.79
C MET A 141 25.28 -12.92 18.01
N VAL A 142 24.92 -12.22 19.08
CA VAL A 142 24.42 -12.83 20.33
C VAL A 142 23.04 -13.44 20.07
N ALA A 143 22.90 -14.75 20.29
CA ALA A 143 21.68 -15.50 20.01
C ALA A 143 20.80 -15.79 21.25
N GLY A 144 21.35 -15.64 22.46
CA GLY A 144 20.62 -15.81 23.72
C GLY A 144 21.52 -15.59 24.94
N PHE A 145 20.93 -15.63 26.14
CA PHE A 145 21.65 -15.43 27.41
C PHE A 145 21.94 -16.73 28.16
N ARG A 146 21.22 -17.81 27.85
CA ARG A 146 21.41 -19.11 28.52
C ARG A 146 22.84 -19.61 28.30
N GLY A 147 23.50 -20.00 29.39
CA GLY A 147 24.90 -20.44 29.38
C GLY A 147 25.91 -19.30 29.44
N GLN A 148 25.47 -18.04 29.37
CA GLN A 148 26.31 -16.88 29.59
C GLN A 148 26.19 -16.44 31.06
N PRO A 149 27.29 -16.41 31.86
CA PRO A 149 27.26 -16.14 33.30
C PRO A 149 27.00 -14.66 33.67
N LEU A 150 26.02 -14.01 33.04
CA LEU A 150 25.72 -12.59 33.25
C LEU A 150 25.12 -12.30 34.63
N GLY A 151 24.51 -13.27 35.31
CA GLY A 151 23.92 -13.09 36.65
C GLY A 151 24.91 -12.62 37.74
N GLN A 152 26.22 -12.62 37.45
CA GLN A 152 27.26 -12.05 38.32
C GLN A 152 27.32 -10.51 38.26
N LEU A 153 26.70 -9.88 37.25
CA LEU A 153 26.71 -8.44 36.99
C LEU A 153 25.59 -7.73 37.76
N THR A 154 25.57 -7.89 39.09
CA THR A 154 24.47 -7.41 39.95
C THR A 154 24.33 -5.89 39.98
N TYR A 155 25.37 -5.15 39.59
CA TYR A 155 25.36 -3.68 39.49
C TYR A 155 24.98 -3.15 38.10
N LEU A 156 24.78 -4.02 37.10
CA LEU A 156 24.47 -3.59 35.75
C LEU A 156 23.07 -2.96 35.71
N GLN A 157 23.01 -1.67 35.38
CA GLN A 157 21.79 -0.87 35.34
C GLN A 157 21.29 -0.63 33.91
N TRP A 158 22.19 -0.61 32.93
CA TRP A 158 21.84 -0.34 31.54
C TRP A 158 22.48 -1.39 30.63
N LEU A 159 21.64 -2.05 29.84
CA LEU A 159 22.04 -3.07 28.87
C LEU A 159 21.39 -2.79 27.52
N SER A 160 22.19 -2.75 26.46
CA SER A 160 21.72 -2.68 25.08
C SER A 160 22.36 -3.78 24.24
N LEU A 161 21.51 -4.57 23.60
CA LEU A 161 21.84 -5.63 22.65
C LEU A 161 20.91 -5.52 21.44
N ALA A 162 20.72 -4.31 20.93
CA ALA A 162 19.95 -4.07 19.72
C ALA A 162 20.63 -4.73 18.51
N LEU A 163 19.87 -5.08 17.48
CA LEU A 163 20.36 -5.63 16.20
C LEU A 163 21.27 -6.85 16.41
N ASN A 164 20.82 -7.80 17.24
CA ASN A 164 21.46 -9.08 17.48
C ASN A 164 20.54 -10.22 16.98
N ARG A 165 20.82 -11.48 17.37
CA ARG A 165 20.08 -12.68 16.95
C ARG A 165 19.23 -13.28 18.06
N LEU A 166 18.86 -12.50 19.08
CA LEU A 166 18.13 -12.97 20.26
C LEU A 166 16.73 -13.49 19.88
N LYS A 167 16.34 -14.63 20.45
CA LYS A 167 15.01 -15.24 20.26
C LYS A 167 14.13 -15.23 21.52
N ASP A 168 14.76 -15.16 22.69
CA ASP A 168 14.13 -15.10 24.00
C ASP A 168 15.01 -14.30 24.99
N LEU A 169 14.54 -14.17 26.24
CA LEU A 169 15.23 -13.42 27.30
C LEU A 169 15.58 -14.32 28.51
N GLU A 170 15.63 -15.64 28.33
CA GLU A 170 15.98 -16.59 29.40
C GLU A 170 17.46 -16.49 29.76
N GLY A 171 17.76 -16.25 31.04
CA GLY A 171 19.14 -16.11 31.56
C GLY A 171 19.53 -14.69 32.01
N LEU A 172 18.59 -13.73 32.00
CA LEU A 172 18.79 -12.39 32.57
C LEU A 172 18.57 -12.31 34.11
N GLU A 173 18.57 -13.46 34.77
CA GLU A 173 18.22 -13.59 36.19
C GLU A 173 19.30 -12.97 37.08
N GLY A 174 18.89 -12.19 38.09
CA GLY A 174 19.81 -11.60 39.07
C GLY A 174 20.45 -10.27 38.68
N LEU A 175 20.11 -9.69 37.53
CA LEU A 175 20.60 -8.39 37.10
C LEU A 175 19.82 -7.22 37.74
N GLY A 176 20.53 -6.14 38.08
CA GLY A 176 19.97 -4.92 38.66
C GLY A 176 19.45 -3.89 37.65
N LEU A 177 18.99 -4.32 36.47
CA LEU A 177 18.73 -3.43 35.32
C LEU A 177 17.62 -2.40 35.60
N GLU A 178 17.88 -1.15 35.20
CA GLU A 178 16.90 -0.05 35.10
C GLU A 178 16.43 0.15 33.65
N SER A 179 17.28 -0.14 32.66
CA SER A 179 16.96 0.00 31.24
C SER A 179 17.51 -1.17 30.43
N LEU A 180 16.65 -1.75 29.58
CA LEU A 180 16.98 -2.85 28.69
C LEU A 180 16.53 -2.52 27.26
N ASN A 181 17.50 -2.53 26.33
CA ASN A 181 17.28 -2.25 24.91
C ASN A 181 17.58 -3.47 24.03
N LEU A 182 16.56 -3.97 23.34
CA LEU A 182 16.58 -5.18 22.51
C LEU A 182 15.98 -4.95 21.11
N ILE A 183 16.10 -3.74 20.57
CA ILE A 183 15.55 -3.37 19.24
C ILE A 183 16.06 -4.34 18.16
N GLY A 184 15.21 -4.71 17.20
CA GLY A 184 15.67 -5.33 15.95
C GLY A 184 16.25 -6.73 16.12
N ASN A 185 15.70 -7.52 17.04
CA ASN A 185 16.06 -8.92 17.27
C ASN A 185 14.98 -9.87 16.68
N GLY A 186 15.12 -11.17 16.94
CA GLY A 186 14.19 -12.22 16.49
C GLY A 186 13.20 -12.69 17.57
N ILE A 187 12.90 -11.88 18.58
CA ILE A 187 12.14 -12.32 19.76
C ILE A 187 10.67 -12.50 19.40
N GLN A 188 10.14 -13.72 19.60
CA GLN A 188 8.76 -14.08 19.27
C GLN A 188 7.83 -14.05 20.48
N ARG A 189 8.35 -14.34 21.67
CA ARG A 189 7.62 -14.29 22.94
C ARG A 189 8.53 -13.76 24.03
N VAL A 190 7.94 -13.05 24.98
CA VAL A 190 8.64 -12.61 26.18
C VAL A 190 8.60 -13.74 27.21
N SER A 191 9.71 -14.44 27.38
CA SER A 191 9.96 -15.37 28.50
C SER A 191 11.16 -14.87 29.34
N GLY A 192 11.45 -15.47 30.49
CA GLY A 192 12.56 -15.03 31.36
C GLY A 192 12.36 -13.73 32.16
N LEU A 193 11.43 -12.84 31.77
CA LEU A 193 11.11 -11.60 32.50
C LEU A 193 10.13 -11.84 33.67
N ARG A 194 10.63 -12.41 34.78
CA ARG A 194 9.83 -12.58 36.00
C ARG A 194 9.97 -11.37 36.93
N TYR A 195 8.85 -10.94 37.52
CA TYR A 195 8.79 -9.74 38.38
C TYR A 195 9.73 -9.75 39.59
N HIS A 196 10.15 -10.93 40.08
CA HIS A 196 11.08 -11.08 41.20
C HIS A 196 12.56 -11.04 40.77
N HIS A 197 12.87 -11.09 39.47
CA HIS A 197 14.24 -11.11 38.96
C HIS A 197 14.73 -9.75 38.46
N LEU A 198 13.84 -8.88 37.96
CA LEU A 198 14.18 -7.57 37.37
C LEU A 198 13.34 -6.45 38.00
N THR A 199 13.39 -6.36 39.33
CA THR A 199 12.54 -5.44 40.11
C THR A 199 12.82 -3.96 39.84
N ASN A 200 14.02 -3.62 39.37
CA ASN A 200 14.43 -2.24 39.11
C ASN A 200 14.12 -1.75 37.69
N LEU A 201 13.62 -2.62 36.79
CA LEU A 201 13.49 -2.29 35.38
C LEU A 201 12.41 -1.23 35.15
N VAL A 202 12.82 -0.06 34.69
CA VAL A 202 11.95 1.11 34.40
C VAL A 202 11.64 1.21 32.91
N THR A 203 12.60 0.82 32.06
CA THR A 203 12.50 0.96 30.60
C THR A 203 12.78 -0.36 29.91
N LEU A 204 11.83 -0.81 29.09
CA LEU A 204 11.97 -1.98 28.25
C LEU A 204 11.68 -1.61 26.80
N GLU A 205 12.65 -1.89 25.95
CA GLU A 205 12.62 -1.52 24.54
C GLU A 205 12.74 -2.79 23.68
N LEU A 206 11.69 -3.07 22.92
CA LEU A 206 11.48 -4.30 22.14
C LEU A 206 11.03 -3.99 20.70
N ARG A 207 11.25 -2.77 20.18
CA ARG A 207 10.86 -2.41 18.81
C ARG A 207 11.51 -3.30 17.75
N GLY A 208 10.84 -3.56 16.64
CA GLY A 208 11.43 -4.30 15.51
C GLY A 208 11.68 -5.79 15.80
N ASN A 209 10.85 -6.41 16.64
CA ASN A 209 10.92 -7.84 16.96
C ASN A 209 9.76 -8.61 16.28
N LYS A 210 9.50 -9.86 16.69
CA LYS A 210 8.47 -10.74 16.12
C LYS A 210 7.40 -11.13 17.16
N LEU A 211 7.15 -10.27 18.15
CA LEU A 211 6.21 -10.56 19.22
C LEU A 211 4.79 -10.68 18.68
N GLU A 212 4.06 -11.74 19.04
CA GLU A 212 2.64 -11.92 18.67
C GLU A 212 1.65 -11.50 19.76
N THR A 213 2.13 -11.36 21.00
CA THR A 213 1.34 -11.01 22.19
C THR A 213 2.20 -10.19 23.17
N THR A 214 1.57 -9.43 24.05
CA THR A 214 2.26 -8.78 25.20
C THR A 214 2.34 -9.67 26.44
N ASP A 215 1.84 -10.91 26.37
CA ASP A 215 1.98 -11.88 27.46
C ASP A 215 3.45 -12.10 27.83
N GLY A 216 3.70 -12.33 29.12
CA GLY A 216 5.04 -12.48 29.69
C GLY A 216 5.71 -11.19 30.17
N ILE A 217 5.16 -10.01 29.84
CA ILE A 217 5.66 -8.72 30.34
C ILE A 217 5.04 -8.42 31.71
N TYR A 218 5.59 -9.02 32.76
CA TYR A 218 5.09 -8.88 34.14
C TYR A 218 6.09 -8.14 35.02
N LEU A 219 6.13 -6.82 34.91
CA LEU A 219 7.12 -5.96 35.57
C LEU A 219 6.45 -4.74 36.24
N PRO A 220 6.05 -4.82 37.52
CA PRO A 220 5.19 -3.81 38.15
C PRO A 220 5.83 -2.42 38.32
N ASN A 221 7.17 -2.32 38.21
CA ASN A 221 7.89 -1.05 38.28
C ASN A 221 8.18 -0.41 36.91
N LEU A 222 7.80 -1.09 35.82
CA LEU A 222 8.03 -0.61 34.46
C LEU A 222 7.24 0.67 34.20
N ARG A 223 7.90 1.71 33.68
CA ARG A 223 7.28 3.00 33.35
C ARG A 223 7.19 3.24 31.84
N ARG A 224 8.15 2.69 31.08
CA ARG A 224 8.27 2.89 29.63
C ARG A 224 8.40 1.54 28.94
N LEU A 225 7.44 1.23 28.07
CA LEU A 225 7.40 0.01 27.29
C LEU A 225 7.25 0.33 25.80
N TYR A 226 8.24 -0.06 25.00
CA TYR A 226 8.26 0.19 23.57
C TYR A 226 8.15 -1.12 22.79
N LEU A 227 7.05 -1.30 22.07
CA LEU A 227 6.69 -2.54 21.36
C LEU A 227 6.38 -2.30 19.87
N ALA A 228 6.72 -1.13 19.33
CA ALA A 228 6.41 -0.81 17.95
C ALA A 228 7.11 -1.75 16.94
N GLN A 229 6.56 -1.93 15.74
CA GLN A 229 7.15 -2.77 14.69
C GLN A 229 7.34 -4.22 15.16
N ASN A 230 6.24 -4.83 15.63
CA ASN A 230 6.16 -6.25 15.99
C ASN A 230 4.95 -6.87 15.24
N THR A 231 4.61 -8.12 15.54
CA THR A 231 3.45 -8.83 14.97
C THR A 231 2.33 -9.02 15.99
N ILE A 232 2.20 -8.11 16.96
CA ILE A 232 1.33 -8.30 18.14
C ILE A 232 -0.12 -8.22 17.68
N LYS A 233 -0.88 -9.28 17.93
CA LYS A 233 -2.32 -9.37 17.61
C LYS A 233 -3.22 -9.08 18.79
N ARG A 234 -2.77 -9.46 19.99
CA ARG A 234 -3.53 -9.32 21.24
C ARG A 234 -2.69 -8.68 22.34
N LEU A 235 -3.33 -7.81 23.10
CA LEU A 235 -2.77 -7.24 24.33
C LEU A 235 -3.21 -8.12 25.51
N GLU A 236 -2.25 -8.79 26.15
CA GLU A 236 -2.47 -9.67 27.30
C GLU A 236 -1.53 -9.27 28.44
N GLY A 237 -2.03 -9.33 29.68
CA GLY A 237 -1.21 -9.12 30.88
C GLY A 237 -0.85 -7.66 31.22
N LEU A 238 -1.03 -6.70 30.30
CA LEU A 238 -0.67 -5.28 30.52
C LEU A 238 -1.40 -4.62 31.69
N GLY A 239 -2.62 -5.06 32.01
CA GLY A 239 -3.38 -4.55 33.15
C GLY A 239 -2.71 -4.72 34.53
N LYS A 240 -1.62 -5.50 34.61
CA LYS A 240 -0.80 -5.66 35.81
C LYS A 240 0.32 -4.61 35.94
N LEU A 241 0.52 -3.76 34.93
CA LEU A 241 1.57 -2.74 34.88
C LEU A 241 1.05 -1.38 35.37
N GLU A 242 0.68 -1.29 36.65
CA GLU A 242 -0.01 -0.13 37.22
C GLU A 242 0.81 1.17 37.18
N ARG A 243 2.15 1.06 37.11
CA ARG A 243 3.10 2.19 37.05
C ARG A 243 3.51 2.57 35.62
N LEU A 244 3.00 1.87 34.61
CA LEU A 244 3.34 2.13 33.22
C LEU A 244 2.79 3.50 32.80
N THR A 245 3.68 4.40 32.40
CA THR A 245 3.34 5.76 31.96
C THR A 245 3.29 5.89 30.43
N THR A 246 4.13 5.14 29.74
CA THR A 246 4.34 5.21 28.28
C THR A 246 4.25 3.82 27.67
N LEU A 247 3.35 3.65 26.70
CA LEU A 247 3.19 2.43 25.92
C LEU A 247 3.18 2.73 24.41
N HIS A 248 4.16 2.20 23.67
CA HIS A 248 4.23 2.36 22.21
C HIS A 248 3.87 1.06 21.50
N LEU A 249 2.81 1.09 20.69
CA LEU A 249 2.28 -0.09 19.99
C LEU A 249 2.17 0.08 18.48
N ARG A 250 2.65 1.19 17.88
CA ARG A 250 2.54 1.44 16.44
C ARG A 250 3.15 0.30 15.60
N ASP A 251 2.70 0.14 14.37
CA ASP A 251 3.23 -0.87 13.43
C ASP A 251 3.13 -2.31 14.00
N ASN A 252 1.99 -2.65 14.60
CA ASN A 252 1.62 -4.00 15.06
C ASN A 252 0.34 -4.49 14.35
N GLN A 253 -0.10 -5.72 14.63
CA GLN A 253 -1.28 -6.36 14.00
C GLN A 253 -2.48 -6.44 14.96
N LEU A 254 -2.68 -5.42 15.82
CA LEU A 254 -3.67 -5.46 16.89
C LEU A 254 -5.10 -5.50 16.34
N GLU A 255 -5.88 -6.47 16.79
CA GLU A 255 -7.31 -6.61 16.45
C GLU A 255 -8.19 -5.83 17.45
N THR A 256 -7.83 -5.82 18.73
CA THR A 256 -8.54 -5.12 19.82
C THR A 256 -7.59 -4.51 20.85
N LEU A 257 -8.10 -3.67 21.76
CA LEU A 257 -7.36 -3.06 22.88
C LEU A 257 -7.72 -3.64 24.25
N ASP A 258 -8.35 -4.82 24.30
CA ASP A 258 -8.94 -5.40 25.53
C ASP A 258 -7.92 -5.67 26.66
N GLY A 259 -6.62 -5.67 26.34
CA GLY A 259 -5.55 -5.76 27.33
C GLY A 259 -5.24 -4.47 28.10
N ILE A 260 -5.78 -3.33 27.66
CA ILE A 260 -5.69 -2.06 28.40
C ILE A 260 -6.83 -2.03 29.43
N SER A 261 -6.50 -1.90 30.71
CA SER A 261 -7.49 -1.99 31.79
C SER A 261 -7.53 -0.74 32.68
N PRO A 262 -8.65 -0.51 33.41
CA PRO A 262 -8.76 0.59 34.38
C PRO A 262 -7.72 0.56 35.51
N ASN A 263 -7.00 -0.55 35.71
CA ASN A 263 -5.94 -0.67 36.71
C ASN A 263 -4.64 0.02 36.25
N MET A 264 -4.48 0.34 34.96
CA MET A 264 -3.32 1.06 34.42
C MET A 264 -3.39 2.57 34.67
N LYS A 265 -3.59 2.97 35.94
CA LYS A 265 -3.90 4.36 36.35
C LYS A 265 -2.79 5.37 36.03
N ALA A 266 -1.55 4.91 35.86
CA ALA A 266 -0.43 5.77 35.53
C ALA A 266 -0.24 5.98 34.01
N LEU A 267 -1.01 5.28 33.15
CA LEU A 267 -0.84 5.35 31.70
C LEU A 267 -1.25 6.74 31.19
N GLN A 268 -0.27 7.49 30.70
CA GLN A 268 -0.43 8.89 30.28
C GLN A 268 -0.33 9.05 28.76
N TYR A 269 0.36 8.13 28.08
CA TYR A 269 0.64 8.23 26.65
C TYR A 269 0.44 6.88 25.95
N LEU A 270 -0.46 6.88 24.96
CA LEU A 270 -0.74 5.78 24.04
C LEU A 270 -0.56 6.29 22.60
N ASN A 271 0.44 5.76 21.88
CA ASN A 271 0.89 6.32 20.60
C ASN A 271 0.20 5.70 19.38
N ILE A 272 -0.75 6.43 18.75
CA ILE A 272 -1.49 6.00 17.53
C ILE A 272 -1.96 7.11 16.52
N SER A 273 -1.36 8.32 16.32
CA SER A 273 -1.91 9.36 15.37
C SER A 273 -0.93 10.29 14.59
N HIS A 274 -1.41 11.05 13.58
CA HIS A 274 -0.65 11.96 12.66
C HIS A 274 -0.99 13.48 12.81
N PRO A 275 -0.81 14.12 13.98
CA PRO A 275 -1.22 15.52 14.18
C PRO A 275 -0.44 16.52 13.31
N THR A 276 0.85 16.30 13.08
CA THR A 276 1.69 17.24 12.33
C THR A 276 1.30 17.38 10.85
N THR A 277 0.85 16.29 10.24
CA THR A 277 0.30 16.28 8.88
C THR A 277 -1.01 17.07 8.79
N CYS A 278 -1.84 17.04 9.84
CA CYS A 278 -3.10 17.77 9.89
C CYS A 278 -2.83 19.28 9.98
N CYS A 279 -1.90 19.68 10.85
CA CYS A 279 -1.58 21.09 11.08
C CYS A 279 -1.09 21.83 9.84
N SER A 280 -0.30 21.21 8.95
CA SER A 280 0.13 21.87 7.71
C SER A 280 -1.02 22.22 6.78
N ALA A 281 -2.14 21.50 6.88
CA ALA A 281 -3.30 21.66 6.01
C ALA A 281 -4.45 22.45 6.66
N ALA A 282 -4.27 23.05 7.84
CA ALA A 282 -5.36 23.66 8.60
C ALA A 282 -6.05 24.81 7.86
N GLU A 283 -5.29 25.77 7.36
CA GLU A 283 -5.82 26.89 6.57
C GLU A 283 -6.38 26.41 5.22
N LEU A 284 -5.72 25.45 4.57
CA LEU A 284 -6.20 24.85 3.31
C LEU A 284 -7.58 24.21 3.48
N MET A 285 -7.75 23.39 4.51
CA MET A 285 -9.03 22.75 4.84
C MET A 285 -10.10 23.79 5.18
N SER A 286 -9.75 24.79 5.99
CA SER A 286 -10.66 25.84 6.40
C SER A 286 -11.19 26.64 5.20
N VAL A 287 -10.29 27.14 4.34
CA VAL A 287 -10.68 27.93 3.16
C VAL A 287 -11.45 27.09 2.13
N LEU A 288 -11.10 25.82 1.96
CA LEU A 288 -11.86 24.93 1.08
C LEU A 288 -13.28 24.70 1.61
N PHE A 289 -13.43 24.23 2.85
CA PHE A 289 -14.74 23.85 3.41
C PHE A 289 -15.64 25.04 3.71
N PHE A 290 -15.10 26.13 4.24
CA PHE A 290 -15.91 27.22 4.81
C PHE A 290 -15.93 28.49 3.96
N HIS A 291 -15.32 28.46 2.77
CA HIS A 291 -15.36 29.59 1.84
C HIS A 291 -15.54 29.16 0.38
N THR A 292 -14.76 28.18 -0.08
CA THR A 292 -14.61 27.88 -1.52
C THR A 292 -15.62 26.87 -2.03
N MET A 293 -15.81 25.76 -1.32
CA MET A 293 -16.67 24.66 -1.75
C MET A 293 -18.15 25.02 -1.60
N ARG A 294 -18.98 24.32 -2.37
CA ARG A 294 -20.43 24.41 -2.30
C ARG A 294 -21.01 23.03 -1.99
N TYR A 295 -21.59 22.84 -0.81
CA TYR A 295 -22.12 21.53 -0.43
C TYR A 295 -23.18 21.62 0.66
N LYS A 296 -24.04 20.59 0.72
CA LYS A 296 -25.02 20.40 1.78
C LYS A 296 -24.38 19.65 2.95
N ALA A 297 -24.11 20.34 4.04
CA ALA A 297 -23.51 19.72 5.22
C ALA A 297 -24.34 18.54 5.77
N ALA A 298 -25.67 18.66 5.76
CA ALA A 298 -26.59 17.62 6.22
C ALA A 298 -26.79 16.45 5.23
N ASP A 299 -26.29 16.58 4.00
CA ASP A 299 -26.39 15.56 2.94
C ASP A 299 -25.06 15.49 2.16
N PRO A 300 -23.99 14.90 2.75
CA PRO A 300 -22.67 14.91 2.14
C PRO A 300 -22.59 14.20 0.77
N ARG A 301 -23.43 13.16 0.57
CA ARG A 301 -23.52 12.39 -0.68
C ARG A 301 -24.34 13.06 -1.77
N ASN A 302 -24.92 14.23 -1.54
CA ASN A 302 -25.75 14.90 -2.54
C ASN A 302 -25.04 15.04 -3.90
N GLN A 303 -25.70 14.66 -4.98
CA GLN A 303 -25.09 14.62 -6.32
C GLN A 303 -24.67 15.99 -6.88
N CYS A 304 -25.16 17.10 -6.30
CA CYS A 304 -24.82 18.46 -6.71
C CYS A 304 -23.65 19.06 -5.91
N ASN A 305 -23.22 18.45 -4.80
CA ASN A 305 -22.16 18.99 -3.95
C ASN A 305 -20.83 19.08 -4.71
N ASP A 306 -19.99 20.07 -4.43
CA ASP A 306 -18.57 19.96 -4.73
C ASP A 306 -17.99 18.70 -4.06
N ARG A 307 -17.02 18.06 -4.73
CA ARG A 307 -16.36 16.84 -4.22
C ARG A 307 -15.03 17.22 -3.60
N PHE A 308 -14.71 16.61 -2.47
CA PHE A 308 -13.41 16.73 -1.82
C PHE A 308 -12.78 15.37 -1.64
N VAL A 309 -11.56 15.20 -2.15
CA VAL A 309 -10.75 13.99 -1.99
C VAL A 309 -9.51 14.32 -1.18
N LEU A 310 -9.40 13.75 0.02
CA LEU A 310 -8.20 13.84 0.83
C LEU A 310 -7.22 12.74 0.41
N SER A 311 -6.45 12.96 -0.65
CA SER A 311 -5.49 11.98 -1.19
C SER A 311 -4.40 11.61 -0.17
N LYS A 312 -3.92 12.59 0.60
CA LYS A 312 -3.09 12.37 1.80
C LYS A 312 -3.91 11.83 2.98
N GLY A 313 -4.53 10.66 2.81
CA GLY A 313 -5.56 10.13 3.71
C GLY A 313 -5.16 9.99 5.17
N HIS A 314 -3.86 9.92 5.49
CA HIS A 314 -3.39 9.90 6.88
C HIS A 314 -3.66 11.20 7.66
N ALA A 315 -4.10 12.27 6.96
CA ALA A 315 -4.65 13.50 7.55
C ALA A 315 -6.16 13.38 7.91
N ALA A 316 -6.74 12.18 7.94
CA ALA A 316 -8.15 11.93 8.26
C ALA A 316 -8.71 12.76 9.45
N PRO A 317 -7.99 12.94 10.57
CA PRO A 317 -8.51 13.71 11.70
C PRO A 317 -8.95 15.14 11.35
N ILE A 318 -8.26 15.83 10.44
CA ILE A 318 -8.67 17.19 10.05
C ILE A 318 -9.89 17.19 9.12
N LEU A 319 -10.07 16.15 8.31
CA LEU A 319 -11.30 15.95 7.55
C LEU A 319 -12.48 15.75 8.50
N TYR A 320 -12.32 14.93 9.53
CA TYR A 320 -13.38 14.68 10.51
C TYR A 320 -13.71 15.94 11.31
N ALA A 321 -12.69 16.72 11.70
CA ALA A 321 -12.88 18.01 12.34
C ALA A 321 -13.64 19.00 11.45
N ALA A 322 -13.32 19.08 10.15
CA ALA A 322 -14.05 19.93 9.21
C ALA A 322 -15.54 19.55 9.08
N TRP A 323 -15.85 18.25 9.09
CA TRP A 323 -17.25 17.78 9.08
C TRP A 323 -17.96 17.94 10.42
N ALA A 324 -17.22 17.98 11.53
CA ALA A 324 -17.79 18.33 12.83
C ALA A 324 -18.13 19.83 12.90
N GLU A 325 -17.23 20.68 12.44
CA GLU A 325 -17.44 22.12 12.33
C GLU A 325 -18.59 22.46 11.35
N ALA A 326 -18.71 21.70 10.25
CA ALA A 326 -19.86 21.81 9.34
C ALA A 326 -21.18 21.28 9.95
N GLY A 327 -21.16 20.66 11.12
CA GLY A 327 -22.32 20.18 11.87
C GLY A 327 -22.85 18.80 11.48
N PHE A 328 -22.12 18.02 10.67
CA PHE A 328 -22.51 16.65 10.29
C PHE A 328 -22.03 15.60 11.31
N VAL A 329 -20.75 15.69 11.70
CA VAL A 329 -20.17 14.86 12.76
C VAL A 329 -20.41 15.54 14.10
N LYS A 330 -20.75 14.80 15.15
CA LYS A 330 -20.83 15.39 16.48
C LYS A 330 -19.42 15.62 16.99
N GLU A 331 -19.12 16.83 17.47
CA GLU A 331 -17.79 17.16 18.02
C GLU A 331 -17.35 16.17 19.11
N ALA A 332 -18.27 15.73 19.97
CA ALA A 332 -18.01 14.74 21.02
C ALA A 332 -17.56 13.37 20.48
N ASP A 333 -17.85 13.04 19.23
CA ASP A 333 -17.44 11.77 18.62
C ASP A 333 -15.98 11.81 18.14
N LEU A 334 -15.38 12.99 17.95
CA LEU A 334 -14.00 13.13 17.48
C LEU A 334 -12.98 12.45 18.41
N ILE A 335 -13.27 12.38 19.72
CA ILE A 335 -12.42 11.69 20.71
C ILE A 335 -12.44 10.15 20.56
N ASN A 336 -13.37 9.61 19.76
CA ASN A 336 -13.49 8.19 19.47
C ASN A 336 -12.68 7.75 18.24
N LEU A 337 -11.91 8.65 17.63
CA LEU A 337 -10.99 8.37 16.53
C LEU A 337 -10.21 7.06 16.75
N ARG A 338 -10.24 6.17 15.74
CA ARG A 338 -9.56 4.87 15.67
C ARG A 338 -10.04 3.81 16.67
N LYS A 339 -11.09 4.07 17.46
CA LYS A 339 -11.71 3.01 18.28
C LYS A 339 -12.46 2.02 17.39
N LEU A 340 -12.47 0.75 17.78
CA LEU A 340 -13.10 -0.33 17.02
C LEU A 340 -14.59 -0.09 16.78
N ASP A 341 -15.27 0.55 17.74
CA ASP A 341 -16.69 0.90 17.72
C ASP A 341 -16.97 2.29 17.13
N SER A 342 -15.99 2.91 16.47
CA SER A 342 -16.14 4.20 15.80
C SER A 342 -15.87 4.07 14.31
N ASP A 343 -16.75 4.68 13.52
CA ASP A 343 -16.54 4.81 12.07
C ASP A 343 -15.47 5.87 11.73
N LEU A 344 -15.02 6.67 12.69
CA LEU A 344 -13.90 7.60 12.52
C LEU A 344 -12.58 6.83 12.54
N GLU A 345 -12.27 6.16 11.44
CA GLU A 345 -11.13 5.27 11.28
C GLU A 345 -9.80 6.03 11.09
N GLY A 346 -8.68 5.30 11.08
CA GLY A 346 -7.34 5.92 10.98
C GLY A 346 -7.03 6.58 9.64
N HIS A 347 -7.77 6.23 8.59
CA HIS A 347 -7.79 6.81 7.25
C HIS A 347 -9.27 6.89 6.80
N PRO A 348 -9.63 7.79 5.86
CA PRO A 348 -11.00 7.91 5.37
C PRO A 348 -11.46 6.62 4.69
N THR A 349 -12.66 6.14 5.01
CA THR A 349 -13.35 5.05 4.30
C THR A 349 -14.82 5.40 4.03
N PRO A 350 -15.45 4.86 2.97
CA PRO A 350 -16.82 5.23 2.57
C PRO A 350 -17.96 4.79 3.50
N LYS A 351 -17.64 4.12 4.63
CA LYS A 351 -18.58 3.98 5.75
C LYS A 351 -19.03 5.35 6.27
N LEU A 352 -18.17 6.36 6.12
CA LEU A 352 -18.49 7.75 6.39
C LEU A 352 -19.15 8.35 5.14
N GLU A 353 -20.38 8.85 5.28
CA GLU A 353 -21.16 9.46 4.17
C GLU A 353 -20.41 10.59 3.46
N PHE A 354 -19.53 11.30 4.16
CA PHE A 354 -18.72 12.37 3.60
C PHE A 354 -17.43 11.93 2.90
N VAL A 355 -17.18 10.62 2.80
CA VAL A 355 -16.04 10.03 2.11
C VAL A 355 -16.55 9.23 0.92
N ASP A 356 -16.13 9.60 -0.29
CA ASP A 356 -16.49 8.88 -1.52
C ASP A 356 -15.53 7.70 -1.81
N VAL A 357 -14.23 7.86 -1.49
CA VAL A 357 -13.18 6.87 -1.78
C VAL A 357 -12.19 6.76 -0.61
N ALA A 358 -11.66 5.57 -0.37
CA ALA A 358 -10.61 5.34 0.62
C ALA A 358 -9.23 5.73 0.06
N THR A 359 -8.45 6.48 0.84
CA THR A 359 -7.20 7.13 0.38
C THR A 359 -5.99 6.84 1.29
N GLY A 360 -6.02 5.72 2.01
CA GLY A 360 -4.91 5.32 2.88
C GLY A 360 -3.63 4.96 2.12
N SER A 361 -3.76 4.41 0.90
CA SER A 361 -2.64 4.24 -0.03
C SER A 361 -2.46 5.53 -0.83
N LEU A 362 -1.25 6.10 -0.76
CA LEU A 362 -0.96 7.41 -1.37
C LEU A 362 -0.94 7.34 -2.89
N GLY A 363 -1.14 8.49 -3.54
CA GLY A 363 -1.01 8.64 -4.99
C GLY A 363 -2.24 8.22 -5.79
N GLN A 364 -3.29 7.72 -5.13
CA GLN A 364 -4.51 7.24 -5.80
C GLN A 364 -5.64 8.28 -5.84
N GLY A 365 -5.68 9.21 -4.88
CA GLY A 365 -6.81 10.14 -4.73
C GLY A 365 -6.96 11.11 -5.90
N LEU A 366 -5.86 11.53 -6.54
CA LEU A 366 -5.93 12.38 -7.74
C LEU A 366 -6.58 11.67 -8.93
N GLY A 367 -6.30 10.39 -9.15
CA GLY A 367 -6.94 9.62 -10.22
C GLY A 367 -8.45 9.47 -9.99
N ALA A 368 -8.88 9.22 -8.76
CA ALA A 368 -10.31 9.19 -8.40
C ALA A 368 -10.96 10.58 -8.58
N ALA A 369 -10.28 11.65 -8.18
CA ALA A 369 -10.74 13.02 -8.40
C ALA A 369 -10.85 13.36 -9.90
N CYS A 370 -9.93 12.87 -10.74
CA CYS A 370 -10.03 12.95 -12.19
C CYS A 370 -11.29 12.25 -12.71
N GLY A 371 -11.62 11.05 -12.22
CA GLY A 371 -12.86 10.35 -12.58
C GLY A 371 -14.14 11.11 -12.18
N MET A 372 -14.16 11.68 -10.98
CA MET A 372 -15.27 12.54 -10.52
C MET A 372 -15.39 13.80 -11.39
N ALA A 373 -14.27 14.46 -11.70
CA ALA A 373 -14.26 15.69 -12.50
C ALA A 373 -14.67 15.41 -13.95
N TYR A 374 -14.17 14.31 -14.52
CA TYR A 374 -14.56 13.83 -15.84
C TYR A 374 -16.08 13.57 -15.89
N THR A 375 -16.61 12.88 -14.89
CA THR A 375 -18.04 12.60 -14.76
C THR A 375 -18.86 13.89 -14.69
N GLY A 376 -18.45 14.84 -13.84
CA GLY A 376 -19.11 16.14 -13.71
C GLY A 376 -19.15 16.91 -15.02
N LYS A 377 -18.05 16.89 -15.77
CA LYS A 377 -17.90 17.64 -17.01
C LYS A 377 -18.60 16.99 -18.21
N HIS A 378 -18.39 15.69 -18.39
CA HIS A 378 -18.74 14.99 -19.64
C HIS A 378 -20.05 14.19 -19.53
N PHE A 379 -20.34 13.60 -18.36
CA PHE A 379 -21.52 12.75 -18.17
C PHE A 379 -22.68 13.52 -17.52
N ASP A 380 -22.45 14.05 -16.31
CA ASP A 380 -23.46 14.81 -15.56
C ASP A 380 -23.72 16.18 -16.18
N LYS A 381 -22.67 16.80 -16.76
CA LYS A 381 -22.66 18.19 -17.25
C LYS A 381 -23.11 19.18 -16.15
N SER A 382 -22.65 18.93 -14.93
CA SER A 382 -22.98 19.69 -13.73
C SER A 382 -22.01 20.85 -13.51
N SER A 383 -22.44 21.81 -12.69
CA SER A 383 -21.59 22.88 -12.20
C SER A 383 -20.65 22.52 -11.06
N TYR A 384 -20.77 21.33 -10.44
CA TYR A 384 -19.90 20.97 -9.31
C TYR A 384 -18.42 20.94 -9.71
N ARG A 385 -17.57 21.31 -8.76
CA ARG A 385 -16.12 21.22 -8.84
C ARG A 385 -15.60 20.06 -8.00
N VAL A 386 -14.38 19.65 -8.29
CA VAL A 386 -13.68 18.60 -7.57
C VAL A 386 -12.37 19.18 -7.02
N TYR A 387 -12.15 18.97 -5.74
CA TYR A 387 -10.97 19.40 -5.01
C TYR A 387 -10.20 18.17 -4.51
N CYS A 388 -8.91 18.08 -4.79
CA CYS A 388 -8.06 16.99 -4.31
C CYS A 388 -6.87 17.56 -3.54
N MET A 389 -6.65 17.10 -2.30
CA MET A 389 -5.51 17.51 -1.49
C MET A 389 -4.49 16.39 -1.36
N MET A 390 -3.26 16.65 -1.80
CA MET A 390 -2.14 15.71 -1.83
C MET A 390 -1.00 16.20 -0.91
N GLY A 391 -0.15 15.26 -0.48
CA GLY A 391 1.14 15.58 0.13
C GLY A 391 2.25 15.76 -0.92
N ASP A 392 3.30 16.49 -0.55
CA ASP A 392 4.54 16.60 -1.33
C ASP A 392 5.28 15.28 -1.51
N GLY A 393 5.42 14.48 -0.43
CA GLY A 393 6.02 13.15 -0.50
C GLY A 393 5.22 12.16 -1.36
N GLU A 394 3.88 12.31 -1.37
CA GLU A 394 2.95 11.54 -2.19
C GLU A 394 3.15 11.79 -3.69
N CYS A 395 3.64 12.96 -4.10
CA CYS A 395 3.92 13.28 -5.50
C CYS A 395 5.10 12.49 -6.08
N SER A 396 5.74 11.62 -5.30
CA SER A 396 6.71 10.64 -5.79
C SER A 396 6.04 9.43 -6.47
N GLU A 397 4.76 9.18 -6.19
CA GLU A 397 4.01 8.08 -6.80
C GLU A 397 3.74 8.34 -8.29
N GLY A 398 4.07 7.36 -9.14
CA GLY A 398 3.88 7.45 -10.59
C GLY A 398 2.42 7.68 -11.00
N ALA A 399 1.48 7.10 -10.25
CA ALA A 399 0.04 7.25 -10.50
C ALA A 399 -0.46 8.70 -10.41
N VAL A 400 0.20 9.56 -9.60
CA VAL A 400 -0.11 11.00 -9.56
C VAL A 400 0.16 11.63 -10.91
N TRP A 401 1.26 11.28 -11.57
CA TRP A 401 1.65 11.85 -12.85
C TRP A 401 0.82 11.30 -14.01
N GLU A 402 0.40 10.04 -13.95
CA GLU A 402 -0.62 9.49 -14.85
C GLU A 402 -1.93 10.30 -14.76
N ALA A 403 -2.40 10.59 -13.53
CA ALA A 403 -3.60 11.39 -13.30
C ALA A 403 -3.44 12.86 -13.71
N MET A 404 -2.25 13.45 -13.53
CA MET A 404 -1.93 14.80 -14.01
C MET A 404 -2.03 14.88 -15.54
N ALA A 405 -1.45 13.91 -16.26
CA ALA A 405 -1.53 13.84 -17.71
C ALA A 405 -2.96 13.62 -18.20
N PHE A 406 -3.74 12.78 -17.51
CA PHE A 406 -5.15 12.55 -17.81
C PHE A 406 -5.98 13.84 -17.64
N GLY A 407 -5.81 14.55 -16.52
CA GLY A 407 -6.58 15.74 -16.21
C GLY A 407 -6.36 16.88 -17.20
N SER A 408 -5.12 17.05 -17.69
CA SER A 408 -4.82 18.04 -18.72
C SER A 408 -5.29 17.60 -20.11
N HIS A 409 -5.10 16.33 -20.48
CA HIS A 409 -5.59 15.78 -21.75
C HIS A 409 -7.09 15.99 -21.93
N TYR A 410 -7.87 15.74 -20.88
CA TYR A 410 -9.32 15.92 -20.87
C TYR A 410 -9.77 17.34 -20.47
N ASN A 411 -8.84 18.28 -20.35
CA ASN A 411 -9.11 19.69 -20.05
C ASN A 411 -10.00 19.87 -18.82
N LEU A 412 -9.78 19.13 -17.73
CA LEU A 412 -10.65 19.08 -16.54
C LEU A 412 -10.59 20.39 -15.73
N ASP A 413 -11.16 21.47 -16.26
CA ASP A 413 -11.21 22.81 -15.65
C ASP A 413 -12.18 22.95 -14.46
N ASN A 414 -12.93 21.89 -14.16
CA ASN A 414 -13.66 21.71 -12.91
C ASN A 414 -12.83 21.00 -11.81
N LEU A 415 -11.58 20.60 -12.09
CA LEU A 415 -10.66 20.00 -11.12
C LEU A 415 -9.67 21.05 -10.58
N VAL A 416 -9.57 21.11 -9.25
CA VAL A 416 -8.51 21.83 -8.53
C VAL A 416 -7.78 20.84 -7.64
N ALA A 417 -6.47 20.72 -7.82
CA ALA A 417 -5.62 19.96 -6.92
C ALA A 417 -4.80 20.92 -6.04
N VAL A 418 -4.48 20.49 -4.82
CA VAL A 418 -3.63 21.20 -3.87
C VAL A 418 -2.49 20.26 -3.48
N ILE A 419 -1.25 20.70 -3.64
CA ILE A 419 -0.10 20.03 -3.03
C ILE A 419 0.26 20.81 -1.77
N ASP A 420 0.12 20.15 -0.63
CA ASP A 420 0.60 20.61 0.67
C ASP A 420 2.12 20.40 0.74
N VAL A 421 2.89 21.39 0.28
CA VAL A 421 4.36 21.36 0.24
C VAL A 421 4.94 21.73 1.60
N ASN A 422 4.84 20.77 2.53
CA ASN A 422 5.27 20.92 3.92
C ASN A 422 6.74 20.53 4.17
N ARG A 423 7.49 20.26 3.10
CA ARG A 423 8.92 19.89 3.03
C ARG A 423 9.23 18.45 3.43
N LEU A 424 8.37 17.77 4.18
CA LEU A 424 8.72 16.56 4.93
C LEU A 424 7.84 15.36 4.55
N GLY A 425 8.49 14.26 4.18
CA GLY A 425 7.87 12.94 4.04
C GLY A 425 7.65 12.24 5.39
N GLN A 426 7.67 10.91 5.37
CA GLN A 426 7.52 10.09 6.58
C GLN A 426 8.82 9.99 7.38
N SER A 427 9.91 9.60 6.71
CA SER A 427 11.22 9.32 7.32
C SER A 427 12.23 10.45 7.18
N GLU A 428 12.06 11.29 6.16
CA GLU A 428 13.04 12.29 5.72
C GLU A 428 12.33 13.43 4.95
N PRO A 429 13.06 14.50 4.58
CA PRO A 429 12.51 15.52 3.69
C PRO A 429 12.03 14.94 2.36
N ALA A 430 10.91 15.45 1.82
CA ALA A 430 10.50 15.13 0.46
C ALA A 430 11.60 15.57 -0.52
N PRO A 431 11.78 14.90 -1.68
CA PRO A 431 12.93 15.12 -2.56
C PRO A 431 13.16 16.58 -2.97
N LEU A 432 12.07 17.32 -3.21
CA LEU A 432 12.12 18.72 -3.61
C LEU A 432 12.05 19.71 -2.44
N LYS A 433 11.82 19.26 -1.21
CA LYS A 433 11.71 20.13 -0.02
C LYS A 433 10.75 21.30 -0.30
N HIS A 434 11.24 22.55 -0.25
CA HIS A 434 10.50 23.78 -0.60
C HIS A 434 10.95 24.40 -1.93
N ASP A 435 11.50 23.60 -2.86
CA ASP A 435 11.76 24.03 -4.23
C ASP A 435 10.44 24.16 -5.02
N MET A 436 9.72 25.24 -4.73
CA MET A 436 8.41 25.54 -5.31
C MET A 436 8.50 25.74 -6.83
N ASP A 437 9.65 26.15 -7.34
CA ASP A 437 9.86 26.38 -8.77
C ASP A 437 9.92 25.07 -9.54
N VAL A 438 10.57 24.04 -9.00
CA VAL A 438 10.56 22.71 -9.62
C VAL A 438 9.16 22.08 -9.55
N TYR A 439 8.45 22.19 -8.43
CA TYR A 439 7.04 21.77 -8.37
C TYR A 439 6.19 22.47 -9.43
N ARG A 440 6.32 23.80 -9.55
CA ARG A 440 5.59 24.61 -10.54
C ARG A 440 5.90 24.13 -11.96
N LYS A 441 7.18 24.04 -12.32
CA LYS A 441 7.62 23.60 -13.66
C LYS A 441 7.08 22.23 -14.01
N ARG A 442 7.07 21.27 -13.06
CA ARG A 442 6.50 19.95 -13.29
C ARG A 442 4.99 20.03 -13.54
N CYS A 443 4.23 20.78 -12.75
CA CYS A 443 2.79 20.91 -12.95
C CYS A 443 2.45 21.57 -14.30
N GLU A 444 3.14 22.67 -14.64
CA GLU A 444 2.96 23.39 -15.90
C GLU A 444 3.36 22.54 -17.11
N ALA A 445 4.44 21.75 -17.01
CA ALA A 445 4.85 20.82 -18.06
C ALA A 445 3.81 19.72 -18.33
N PHE A 446 3.05 19.33 -17.32
CA PHE A 446 1.92 18.40 -17.45
C PHE A 446 0.61 19.11 -17.88
N GLY A 447 0.65 20.40 -18.23
CA GLY A 447 -0.49 21.14 -18.78
C GLY A 447 -1.41 21.78 -17.75
N TRP A 448 -1.00 21.89 -16.49
CA TRP A 448 -1.82 22.46 -15.42
C TRP A 448 -1.61 23.96 -15.27
N ASN A 449 -2.69 24.70 -15.02
CA ASN A 449 -2.58 26.06 -14.51
C ASN A 449 -2.06 26.01 -13.08
N THR A 450 -1.02 26.76 -12.72
CA THR A 450 -0.37 26.60 -11.42
C THR A 450 -0.26 27.93 -10.66
N TYR A 451 -0.73 27.94 -9.41
CA TYR A 451 -0.53 29.02 -8.46
C TYR A 451 0.39 28.55 -7.33
N VAL A 452 1.45 29.30 -7.02
CA VAL A 452 2.26 29.09 -5.81
C VAL A 452 1.82 30.11 -4.78
N VAL A 453 1.53 29.66 -3.57
CA VAL A 453 0.96 30.48 -2.49
C VAL A 453 1.65 30.17 -1.15
N ASP A 454 1.61 31.12 -0.21
CA ASP A 454 1.79 30.80 1.20
C ASP A 454 0.56 30.00 1.67
N GLY A 455 0.77 28.74 2.05
CA GLY A 455 -0.29 27.85 2.47
C GLY A 455 -0.92 28.20 3.83
N HIS A 456 -0.38 29.18 4.54
CA HIS A 456 -0.91 29.68 5.81
C HIS A 456 -1.46 31.11 5.72
N ASP A 457 -1.46 31.71 4.53
CA ASP A 457 -2.13 32.98 4.26
C ASP A 457 -3.54 32.71 3.71
N VAL A 458 -4.54 32.87 4.58
CA VAL A 458 -5.95 32.61 4.22
C VAL A 458 -6.46 33.54 3.12
N GLU A 459 -5.95 34.77 3.00
CA GLU A 459 -6.36 35.72 1.95
C GLU A 459 -5.77 35.30 0.60
N GLU A 460 -4.51 34.89 0.58
CA GLU A 460 -3.86 34.37 -0.62
C GLU A 460 -4.54 33.09 -1.12
N LEU A 461 -4.90 32.18 -0.21
CA LEU A 461 -5.65 30.97 -0.53
C LEU A 461 -7.03 31.28 -1.12
N CYS A 462 -7.81 32.17 -0.50
CA CYS A 462 -9.12 32.57 -1.02
C CYS A 462 -9.00 33.14 -2.43
N LYS A 463 -8.00 34.01 -2.66
CA LYS A 463 -7.72 34.60 -3.96
C LYS A 463 -7.34 33.56 -5.01
N ALA A 464 -6.42 32.66 -4.70
CA ALA A 464 -5.95 31.65 -5.63
C ALA A 464 -7.05 30.64 -6.00
N LEU A 465 -7.88 30.24 -5.04
CA LEU A 465 -9.01 29.35 -5.27
C LEU A 465 -10.13 30.04 -6.07
N TRP A 466 -10.41 31.32 -5.81
CA TRP A 466 -11.31 32.11 -6.66
C TRP A 466 -10.79 32.24 -8.09
N GLN A 467 -9.50 32.51 -8.28
CA GLN A 467 -8.88 32.55 -9.60
C GLN A 467 -8.96 31.19 -10.31
N ALA A 468 -8.74 30.08 -9.60
CA ALA A 468 -8.87 28.73 -10.13
C ALA A 468 -10.27 28.42 -10.68
N GLN A 469 -11.33 28.99 -10.10
CA GLN A 469 -12.71 28.85 -10.61
C GLN A 469 -12.91 29.54 -11.97
N GLN A 470 -12.12 30.56 -12.27
CA GLN A 470 -12.19 31.32 -13.52
C GLN A 470 -11.40 30.68 -14.67
N VAL A 471 -10.46 29.79 -14.35
CA VAL A 471 -9.67 29.07 -15.36
C VAL A 471 -10.57 28.12 -16.15
N LYS A 472 -10.41 28.11 -17.47
CA LYS A 472 -11.13 27.24 -18.41
C LYS A 472 -10.16 26.47 -19.29
N GLY A 473 -10.58 25.30 -19.74
CA GLY A 473 -9.83 24.47 -20.68
C GLY A 473 -8.60 23.77 -20.10
N LYS A 474 -8.34 23.84 -18.78
CA LYS A 474 -7.26 23.10 -18.12
C LYS A 474 -7.52 22.98 -16.61
N PRO A 475 -7.05 21.89 -15.96
CA PRO A 475 -7.11 21.76 -14.51
C PRO A 475 -6.16 22.77 -13.83
N THR A 476 -6.42 23.04 -12.55
CA THR A 476 -5.61 23.97 -11.74
C THR A 476 -4.92 23.28 -10.57
N MET A 477 -3.64 23.57 -10.37
CA MET A 477 -2.83 23.16 -9.24
C MET A 477 -2.54 24.36 -8.31
N ILE A 478 -2.80 24.20 -7.03
CA ILE A 478 -2.38 25.12 -5.97
C ILE A 478 -1.19 24.48 -5.25
N LEU A 479 -0.01 25.07 -5.42
CA LEU A 479 1.21 24.68 -4.71
C LEU A 479 1.32 25.53 -3.44
N ALA A 480 0.84 24.96 -2.33
CA ALA A 480 0.84 25.63 -1.04
C ALA A 480 2.16 25.35 -0.32
N LYS A 481 3.01 26.37 -0.17
CA LYS A 481 4.19 26.26 0.68
C LYS A 481 3.74 26.31 2.15
N THR A 482 3.94 25.22 2.88
CA THR A 482 3.49 25.08 4.28
C THR A 482 4.62 24.54 5.15
N PHE A 483 4.37 24.40 6.45
CA PHE A 483 5.30 23.77 7.40
C PHE A 483 4.62 22.62 8.14
N LYS A 484 5.26 21.44 8.16
CA LYS A 484 4.71 20.28 8.85
C LYS A 484 4.65 20.55 10.35
N GLY A 485 3.50 20.31 10.97
CA GLY A 485 3.28 20.67 12.37
C GLY A 485 3.10 22.18 12.63
N ARG A 486 2.64 22.95 11.64
CA ARG A 486 2.34 24.38 11.79
C ARG A 486 1.61 24.70 13.10
N GLY A 487 2.06 25.73 13.79
CA GLY A 487 1.47 26.21 15.04
C GLY A 487 1.86 25.39 16.28
N LEU A 488 2.56 24.26 16.11
CA LEU A 488 3.08 23.45 17.22
C LEU A 488 4.50 23.88 17.57
N LYS A 489 4.63 24.74 18.59
CA LYS A 489 5.94 25.27 19.04
C LYS A 489 6.94 24.16 19.33
N GLY A 490 8.13 24.26 18.72
CA GLY A 490 9.21 23.27 18.86
C GLY A 490 8.94 21.92 18.18
N ILE A 491 7.93 21.84 17.31
CA ILE A 491 7.64 20.68 16.43
C ILE A 491 7.52 21.13 14.98
N GLU A 492 7.01 22.34 14.73
CA GLU A 492 6.92 22.91 13.39
C GLU A 492 8.23 22.77 12.61
N ASP A 493 8.13 22.25 11.40
CA ASP A 493 9.23 21.97 10.47
C ASP A 493 10.29 20.96 10.98
N MET A 494 10.01 20.21 12.06
CA MET A 494 10.92 19.21 12.59
C MET A 494 10.70 17.84 11.96
N GLU A 495 11.81 17.21 11.57
CA GLU A 495 11.84 15.79 11.19
C GLU A 495 11.44 14.89 12.37
N ASN A 496 11.18 13.61 12.08
CA ASN A 496 10.85 12.61 13.10
C ASN A 496 9.54 12.88 13.89
N TRP A 497 8.63 13.70 13.39
CA TRP A 497 7.29 13.91 14.00
C TRP A 497 6.12 13.43 13.13
N HIS A 498 6.39 12.82 11.97
CA HIS A 498 5.35 12.15 11.19
C HIS A 498 4.80 10.93 11.93
N GLY A 499 3.47 10.79 11.97
CA GLY A 499 2.79 9.65 12.62
C GLY A 499 3.05 9.52 14.11
N LYS A 500 3.52 10.60 14.76
CA LYS A 500 3.74 10.65 16.21
C LYS A 500 2.70 11.57 16.86
N PRO A 501 1.88 11.08 17.79
CA PRO A 501 1.07 11.93 18.63
C PRO A 501 1.96 12.70 19.60
N MET A 502 1.51 13.90 19.96
CA MET A 502 2.15 14.69 20.99
C MET A 502 1.92 14.07 22.38
N PRO A 503 2.92 14.10 23.27
CA PRO A 503 2.72 13.87 24.70
C PRO A 503 1.61 14.77 25.26
N LYS A 504 0.86 14.29 26.26
CA LYS A 504 -0.35 14.95 26.77
C LYS A 504 -0.09 16.38 27.26
N ASP A 505 0.97 16.57 28.01
CA ASP A 505 1.42 17.87 28.53
C ASP A 505 1.71 18.87 27.40
N ARG A 506 2.47 18.44 26.38
CA ARG A 506 2.75 19.26 25.20
C ARG A 506 1.51 19.53 24.35
N ALA A 507 0.58 18.57 24.30
CA ALA A 507 -0.68 18.73 23.60
C ALA A 507 -1.58 19.76 24.31
N GLU A 508 -1.70 19.71 25.63
CA GLU A 508 -2.45 20.68 26.42
C GLU A 508 -1.89 22.10 26.28
N GLU A 509 -0.55 22.25 26.29
CA GLU A 509 0.13 23.52 26.04
C GLU A 509 -0.14 24.04 24.62
N ALA A 510 0.03 23.19 23.61
CA ALA A 510 -0.23 23.55 22.22
C ALA A 510 -1.70 23.95 21.98
N ILE A 511 -2.65 23.21 22.56
CA ILE A 511 -4.09 23.52 22.49
C ILE A 511 -4.37 24.87 23.13
N LYS A 512 -3.80 25.15 24.32
CA LYS A 512 -3.97 26.44 25.00
C LYS A 512 -3.43 27.59 24.15
N ASP A 513 -2.25 27.41 23.55
CA ASP A 513 -1.61 28.41 22.69
C ASP A 513 -2.40 28.68 21.41
N LEU A 514 -2.97 27.64 20.79
CA LEU A 514 -3.82 27.76 19.62
C LEU A 514 -5.18 28.40 19.97
N ALA A 515 -5.80 27.99 21.08
CA ALA A 515 -7.07 28.55 21.54
C ALA A 515 -6.95 30.05 21.85
N ALA A 516 -5.81 30.50 22.38
CA ALA A 516 -5.55 31.92 22.64
C ALA A 516 -5.48 32.79 21.36
N GLN A 517 -5.30 32.18 20.18
CA GLN A 517 -5.28 32.87 18.89
C GLN A 517 -6.68 33.00 18.26
N ILE A 518 -7.67 32.26 18.76
CA ILE A 518 -9.04 32.30 18.25
C ILE A 518 -9.75 33.55 18.76
N GLN A 519 -10.11 34.45 17.85
CA GLN A 519 -10.76 35.73 18.21
C GLN A 519 -12.28 35.61 18.39
N ASN A 520 -12.93 34.70 17.63
CA ASN A 520 -14.40 34.58 17.57
C ASN A 520 -14.87 33.11 17.72
N PRO A 521 -14.69 32.49 18.89
CA PRO A 521 -14.88 31.04 19.07
C PRO A 521 -16.33 30.54 18.95
N ASN A 522 -17.32 31.45 18.91
CA ASN A 522 -18.74 31.09 18.84
C ASN A 522 -19.37 31.36 17.46
N ASN A 523 -18.57 31.75 16.46
CA ASN A 523 -19.10 32.04 15.14
C ASN A 523 -19.10 30.79 14.28
N THR A 524 -20.28 30.32 13.90
CA THR A 524 -20.42 29.17 12.99
C THR A 524 -20.31 29.65 11.55
N VAL A 525 -19.41 29.04 10.77
CA VAL A 525 -19.32 29.30 9.33
C VAL A 525 -20.06 28.19 8.58
N CYS A 526 -21.12 28.56 7.86
CA CYS A 526 -21.87 27.60 7.04
C CYS A 526 -21.34 27.61 5.60
N PRO A 527 -21.14 26.44 4.98
CA PRO A 527 -20.81 26.37 3.57
C PRO A 527 -21.96 26.91 2.72
N GLU A 528 -21.63 27.54 1.61
CA GLU A 528 -22.64 27.94 0.62
C GLU A 528 -23.24 26.68 -0.06
N LEU A 529 -24.51 26.77 -0.44
CA LEU A 529 -25.22 25.64 -1.06
C LEU A 529 -24.84 25.48 -2.54
N PRO A 530 -24.79 24.24 -3.05
CA PRO A 530 -24.57 23.99 -4.47
C PRO A 530 -25.80 24.36 -5.30
N LYS A 531 -25.59 24.52 -6.61
CA LYS A 531 -26.68 24.64 -7.57
C LYS A 531 -27.31 23.27 -7.80
N GLU A 532 -28.64 23.18 -7.70
CA GLU A 532 -29.40 21.97 -7.97
C GLU A 532 -29.56 21.73 -9.48
N ASP A 533 -28.50 21.26 -10.15
CA ASP A 533 -28.52 21.03 -11.60
C ASP A 533 -28.34 19.56 -12.02
N THR A 534 -28.22 18.65 -11.05
CA THR A 534 -27.97 17.23 -11.28
C THR A 534 -29.02 16.37 -10.60
N ALA A 535 -29.70 15.53 -11.38
CA ALA A 535 -30.65 14.57 -10.84
C ALA A 535 -29.95 13.33 -10.25
N PRO A 536 -30.57 12.61 -9.30
CA PRO A 536 -30.13 11.28 -8.90
C PRO A 536 -30.06 10.32 -10.09
N ALA A 537 -29.14 9.37 -10.07
CA ALA A 537 -28.99 8.38 -11.13
C ALA A 537 -30.16 7.38 -11.11
N ASP A 538 -30.57 6.89 -12.29
CA ASP A 538 -31.53 5.79 -12.37
C ASP A 538 -30.86 4.45 -12.00
N LEU A 539 -31.31 3.86 -10.91
CA LEU A 539 -30.77 2.61 -10.36
C LEU A 539 -31.51 1.36 -10.85
N SER A 540 -32.34 1.49 -11.91
CA SER A 540 -33.01 0.33 -12.52
C SER A 540 -32.00 -0.71 -13.04
N PRO A 541 -32.30 -2.02 -12.93
CA PRO A 541 -31.43 -3.06 -13.45
C PRO A 541 -31.18 -2.93 -14.95
N ILE A 542 -29.96 -3.20 -15.39
CA ILE A 542 -29.52 -3.05 -16.78
C ILE A 542 -29.48 -4.43 -17.43
N SER A 543 -30.32 -4.68 -18.43
CA SER A 543 -30.34 -5.95 -19.17
C SER A 543 -29.87 -5.77 -20.61
N LEU A 544 -29.44 -6.85 -21.25
CA LEU A 544 -29.18 -6.83 -22.70
C LEU A 544 -30.49 -6.56 -23.45
N PRO A 545 -30.46 -5.73 -24.51
CA PRO A 545 -31.66 -5.39 -25.29
C PRO A 545 -32.21 -6.57 -26.10
N SER A 546 -31.40 -7.60 -26.30
CA SER A 546 -31.77 -8.86 -26.95
C SER A 546 -30.89 -10.00 -26.43
N PRO A 547 -31.31 -11.27 -26.55
CA PRO A 547 -30.43 -12.41 -26.27
C PRO A 547 -29.12 -12.37 -27.10
N PRO A 548 -28.07 -13.07 -26.65
CA PRO A 548 -26.87 -13.34 -27.45
C PRO A 548 -27.22 -13.93 -28.82
N ASN A 549 -26.53 -13.54 -29.88
CA ASN A 549 -26.85 -13.96 -31.25
C ASN A 549 -25.75 -14.88 -31.82
N TYR A 550 -25.55 -16.01 -31.17
CA TYR A 550 -24.62 -17.06 -31.60
C TYR A 550 -25.35 -18.38 -31.80
N LYS A 551 -24.90 -19.21 -32.73
CA LYS A 551 -25.39 -20.57 -32.90
C LYS A 551 -24.40 -21.55 -32.30
N ILE A 552 -24.90 -22.65 -31.73
CA ILE A 552 -24.03 -23.75 -31.26
C ILE A 552 -23.10 -24.17 -32.41
N GLY A 553 -21.80 -24.23 -32.11
CA GLY A 553 -20.74 -24.55 -33.07
C GLY A 553 -20.09 -23.35 -33.76
N ASP A 554 -20.68 -22.15 -33.70
CA ASP A 554 -20.02 -20.92 -34.16
C ASP A 554 -18.68 -20.73 -33.42
N LYS A 555 -17.69 -20.11 -34.07
CA LYS A 555 -16.40 -19.80 -33.45
C LYS A 555 -16.31 -18.31 -33.13
N VAL A 556 -16.03 -17.99 -31.88
CA VAL A 556 -15.87 -16.60 -31.42
C VAL A 556 -14.93 -16.55 -30.23
N ALA A 557 -14.04 -15.56 -30.19
CA ALA A 557 -13.23 -15.30 -29.01
C ALA A 557 -14.06 -14.57 -27.94
N THR A 558 -13.96 -14.96 -26.67
CA THR A 558 -14.76 -14.34 -25.60
C THR A 558 -14.42 -12.86 -25.42
N ARG A 559 -13.21 -12.41 -25.77
CA ARG A 559 -12.87 -10.98 -25.83
C ARG A 559 -13.68 -10.19 -26.87
N LYS A 560 -13.98 -10.79 -28.02
CA LYS A 560 -14.81 -10.16 -29.05
C LYS A 560 -16.28 -10.12 -28.61
N ALA A 561 -16.75 -11.20 -27.99
CA ALA A 561 -18.09 -11.25 -27.41
C ALA A 561 -18.28 -10.23 -26.28
N TYR A 562 -17.25 -9.96 -25.46
CA TYR A 562 -17.24 -8.86 -24.49
C TYR A 562 -17.48 -7.50 -25.16
N GLY A 563 -16.76 -7.17 -26.24
CA GLY A 563 -16.96 -5.92 -26.98
C GLY A 563 -18.39 -5.79 -27.54
N VAL A 564 -18.94 -6.88 -28.07
CA VAL A 564 -20.34 -6.93 -28.55
C VAL A 564 -21.32 -6.69 -27.41
N ALA A 565 -21.15 -7.39 -26.29
CA ALA A 565 -22.02 -7.28 -25.13
C ALA A 565 -21.99 -5.88 -24.51
N LEU A 566 -20.80 -5.30 -24.37
CA LEU A 566 -20.62 -3.97 -23.81
C LEU A 566 -21.33 -2.92 -24.68
N ALA A 567 -21.18 -3.00 -26.01
CA ALA A 567 -21.91 -2.13 -26.94
C ALA A 567 -23.43 -2.33 -26.88
N LYS A 568 -23.91 -3.58 -26.75
CA LYS A 568 -25.35 -3.85 -26.53
C LYS A 568 -25.84 -3.24 -25.22
N LEU A 569 -25.07 -3.39 -24.13
CA LEU A 569 -25.44 -2.87 -22.82
C LEU A 569 -25.46 -1.33 -22.78
N GLY A 570 -24.56 -0.69 -23.54
CA GLY A 570 -24.57 0.75 -23.77
C GLY A 570 -25.88 1.26 -24.38
N GLN A 571 -26.60 0.43 -25.16
CA GLN A 571 -27.92 0.77 -25.70
C GLN A 571 -28.98 0.83 -24.60
N SER A 572 -28.88 -0.06 -23.62
CA SER A 572 -29.89 -0.24 -22.57
C SER A 572 -29.83 0.82 -21.48
N SER A 573 -28.66 1.41 -21.23
CA SER A 573 -28.52 2.42 -20.17
C SER A 573 -27.44 3.46 -20.50
N PRO A 574 -27.73 4.77 -20.30
CA PRO A 574 -26.73 5.83 -20.42
C PRO A 574 -25.68 5.80 -19.30
N ARG A 575 -25.92 5.04 -18.21
CA ARG A 575 -24.96 4.89 -17.10
C ARG A 575 -23.77 4.01 -17.46
N VAL A 576 -23.91 3.13 -18.46
CA VAL A 576 -22.80 2.28 -18.90
C VAL A 576 -21.76 3.15 -19.59
N VAL A 577 -20.55 3.15 -19.04
CA VAL A 577 -19.38 3.84 -19.58
C VAL A 577 -18.22 2.85 -19.70
N ALA A 578 -17.37 3.05 -20.70
CA ALA A 578 -16.24 2.18 -20.97
C ALA A 578 -14.93 2.96 -20.84
N LEU A 579 -13.90 2.32 -20.29
CA LEU A 579 -12.55 2.83 -20.18
C LEU A 579 -11.58 1.78 -20.72
N ASP A 580 -10.51 2.21 -21.38
CA ASP A 580 -9.49 1.28 -21.86
C ASP A 580 -8.10 1.92 -21.80
N ALA A 581 -7.07 1.09 -21.60
CA ALA A 581 -5.69 1.54 -21.48
C ALA A 581 -4.90 1.35 -22.79
N ASP A 582 -5.32 2.02 -23.87
CA ASP A 582 -4.77 1.91 -25.24
C ASP A 582 -4.78 0.50 -25.86
N MET A 583 -5.65 -0.39 -25.38
CA MET A 583 -5.78 -1.78 -25.83
C MET A 583 -7.14 -2.06 -26.48
N LYS A 584 -7.93 -1.02 -26.77
CA LYS A 584 -9.33 -1.11 -27.22
C LYS A 584 -9.57 -1.96 -28.47
N ASN A 585 -8.59 -2.01 -29.37
CA ASN A 585 -8.60 -2.86 -30.57
C ASN A 585 -8.34 -4.34 -30.25
N SER A 586 -7.71 -4.62 -29.11
CA SER A 586 -7.31 -5.96 -28.66
C SER A 586 -8.30 -6.54 -27.63
N THR A 587 -8.86 -5.69 -26.77
CA THR A 587 -9.94 -6.00 -25.84
C THR A 587 -11.31 -6.01 -26.52
N PHE A 588 -11.42 -5.39 -27.71
CA PHE A 588 -12.65 -5.09 -28.45
C PHE A 588 -13.59 -4.07 -27.77
N SER A 589 -13.13 -3.35 -26.74
CA SER A 589 -13.86 -2.19 -26.20
C SER A 589 -14.02 -1.08 -27.25
N GLU A 590 -13.24 -1.10 -28.34
CA GLU A 590 -13.44 -0.23 -29.51
C GLU A 590 -14.85 -0.32 -30.12
N MET A 591 -15.56 -1.45 -29.93
CA MET A 591 -16.94 -1.60 -30.39
C MET A 591 -17.88 -0.67 -29.63
N PHE A 592 -17.67 -0.52 -28.32
CA PHE A 592 -18.38 0.47 -27.51
C PHE A 592 -17.97 1.88 -27.91
N HIS A 593 -16.67 2.14 -28.09
CA HIS A 593 -16.18 3.45 -28.55
C HIS A 593 -16.82 3.88 -29.87
N LYS A 594 -16.95 2.97 -30.85
CA LYS A 594 -17.60 3.26 -32.14
C LYS A 594 -19.09 3.57 -31.99
N ALA A 595 -19.77 2.92 -31.05
CA ALA A 595 -21.20 3.09 -30.84
C ALA A 595 -21.55 4.32 -29.98
N TYR A 596 -20.75 4.61 -28.96
CA TYR A 596 -20.98 5.63 -27.94
C TYR A 596 -19.68 6.36 -27.57
N PRO A 597 -19.07 7.10 -28.52
CA PRO A 597 -17.78 7.74 -28.29
C PRO A 597 -17.79 8.73 -27.12
N GLU A 598 -18.93 9.34 -26.82
CA GLU A 598 -19.14 10.26 -25.70
C GLU A 598 -19.15 9.59 -24.32
N ARG A 599 -19.22 8.25 -24.27
CA ARG A 599 -19.20 7.44 -23.04
C ARG A 599 -17.99 6.51 -22.95
N PHE A 600 -17.04 6.67 -23.86
CA PHE A 600 -15.77 5.95 -23.87
C PHE A 600 -14.66 6.88 -23.40
N VAL A 601 -13.83 6.41 -22.47
CA VAL A 601 -12.70 7.15 -21.92
C VAL A 601 -11.42 6.42 -22.29
N GLU A 602 -10.61 7.03 -23.16
CA GLU A 602 -9.26 6.54 -23.43
C GLU A 602 -8.35 6.93 -22.25
N CYS A 603 -7.80 5.94 -21.58
CA CYS A 603 -6.92 6.15 -20.43
C CYS A 603 -5.43 6.08 -20.78
N PHE A 604 -5.09 5.76 -22.04
CA PHE A 604 -3.72 5.54 -22.51
C PHE A 604 -3.03 4.40 -21.74
N ILE A 605 -1.72 4.22 -21.91
CA ILE A 605 -0.95 3.18 -21.22
C ILE A 605 -0.71 3.59 -19.75
N ALA A 606 -1.77 3.55 -18.94
CA ALA A 606 -1.81 4.03 -17.56
C ALA A 606 -2.87 3.28 -16.74
N GLU A 607 -2.65 1.98 -16.47
CA GLU A 607 -3.64 1.12 -15.83
C GLU A 607 -3.98 1.54 -14.39
N GLN A 608 -3.01 2.08 -13.65
CA GLN A 608 -3.21 2.58 -12.28
C GLN A 608 -4.23 3.72 -12.28
N ASN A 609 -4.02 4.71 -13.15
CA ASN A 609 -4.96 5.81 -13.31
C ASN A 609 -6.29 5.36 -13.92
N MET A 610 -6.30 4.44 -14.91
CA MET A 610 -7.56 3.91 -15.49
C MET A 610 -8.48 3.33 -14.40
N VAL A 611 -7.94 2.51 -13.49
CA VAL A 611 -8.73 1.94 -12.38
C VAL A 611 -9.19 3.05 -11.45
N SER A 612 -8.33 4.02 -11.12
CA SER A 612 -8.70 5.16 -10.26
C SER A 612 -9.82 6.02 -10.85
N VAL A 613 -9.75 6.32 -12.14
CA VAL A 613 -10.77 7.07 -12.89
C VAL A 613 -12.08 6.28 -12.90
N ALA A 614 -12.03 4.95 -13.11
CA ALA A 614 -13.23 4.10 -13.04
C ALA A 614 -13.88 4.13 -11.65
N ILE A 615 -13.09 4.09 -10.56
CA ILE A 615 -13.58 4.25 -9.18
C ILE A 615 -14.26 5.62 -9.05
N GLY A 616 -13.59 6.70 -9.46
CA GLY A 616 -14.12 8.06 -9.42
C GLY A 616 -15.45 8.22 -10.16
N CYS A 617 -15.56 7.64 -11.36
CA CYS A 617 -16.80 7.63 -12.16
C CYS A 617 -17.93 6.84 -11.51
N ALA A 618 -17.63 5.79 -10.74
CA ALA A 618 -18.62 4.96 -10.07
C ALA A 618 -19.13 5.56 -8.75
N THR A 619 -18.42 6.54 -8.17
CA THR A 619 -18.84 7.18 -6.92
C THR A 619 -20.25 7.76 -7.02
N ARG A 620 -21.01 7.68 -5.92
CA ARG A 620 -22.41 8.16 -5.85
C ARG A 620 -23.31 7.59 -6.95
N ASP A 621 -23.00 6.37 -7.39
CA ASP A 621 -23.71 5.60 -8.42
C ASP A 621 -23.88 6.30 -9.77
N ARG A 622 -23.04 7.32 -10.07
CA ARG A 622 -23.19 8.15 -11.29
C ARG A 622 -23.10 7.31 -12.56
N THR A 623 -22.17 6.36 -12.61
CA THR A 623 -21.97 5.47 -13.76
C THR A 623 -21.83 4.01 -13.35
N VAL A 624 -21.98 3.12 -14.33
CA VAL A 624 -21.60 1.70 -14.27
C VAL A 624 -20.39 1.53 -15.17
N ALA A 625 -19.20 1.62 -14.59
CA ALA A 625 -17.95 1.67 -15.32
C ALA A 625 -17.43 0.27 -15.68
N PHE A 626 -17.02 0.09 -16.94
CA PHE A 626 -16.29 -1.07 -17.45
C PHE A 626 -14.90 -0.63 -17.92
N ALA A 627 -13.85 -1.00 -17.21
CA ALA A 627 -12.48 -0.74 -17.62
C ALA A 627 -11.81 -2.01 -18.19
N SER A 628 -11.09 -1.90 -19.29
CA SER A 628 -10.46 -3.04 -19.97
C SER A 628 -9.00 -2.82 -20.34
N THR A 629 -8.22 -3.90 -20.19
CA THR A 629 -6.84 -4.03 -20.67
C THR A 629 -6.51 -5.53 -20.78
N PHE A 630 -5.25 -5.92 -20.88
CA PHE A 630 -4.84 -7.31 -20.75
C PHE A 630 -4.88 -7.69 -19.27
N ALA A 631 -5.37 -8.90 -18.96
CA ALA A 631 -5.45 -9.38 -17.58
C ALA A 631 -4.08 -9.36 -16.87
N ALA A 632 -2.99 -9.56 -17.61
CA ALA A 632 -1.62 -9.46 -17.08
C ALA A 632 -1.33 -8.05 -16.55
N PHE A 633 -1.74 -7.00 -17.27
CA PHE A 633 -1.45 -5.61 -16.93
C PHE A 633 -2.35 -5.06 -15.82
N LEU A 634 -3.44 -5.75 -15.46
CA LEU A 634 -4.18 -5.42 -14.24
C LEU A 634 -3.34 -5.65 -12.97
N SER A 635 -2.25 -6.43 -13.03
CA SER A 635 -1.25 -6.51 -11.96
C SER A 635 -0.59 -5.15 -11.67
N ARG A 636 -0.43 -4.30 -12.70
CA ARG A 636 0.08 -2.93 -12.58
C ARG A 636 -0.82 -2.04 -11.71
N ALA A 637 -2.12 -2.34 -11.69
CA ALA A 637 -3.12 -1.59 -10.93
C ALA A 637 -3.60 -2.33 -9.66
N TYR A 638 -2.88 -3.36 -9.19
CA TYR A 638 -3.39 -4.23 -8.13
C TYR A 638 -3.70 -3.46 -6.83
N ASP A 639 -2.86 -2.51 -6.43
CA ASP A 639 -3.14 -1.70 -5.23
C ASP A 639 -4.37 -0.80 -5.40
N HIS A 640 -4.63 -0.31 -6.62
CA HIS A 640 -5.83 0.46 -6.93
C HIS A 640 -7.09 -0.41 -6.91
N ILE A 641 -7.00 -1.66 -7.39
CA ILE A 641 -8.09 -2.65 -7.32
C ILE A 641 -8.36 -3.03 -5.85
N ARG A 642 -7.30 -3.20 -5.05
CA ARG A 642 -7.42 -3.44 -3.61
C ARG A 642 -8.11 -2.27 -2.91
N MET A 643 -7.70 -1.05 -3.20
CA MET A 643 -8.31 0.15 -2.64
C MET A 643 -9.72 0.42 -3.17
N ALA A 644 -10.07 -0.05 -4.38
CA ALA A 644 -11.45 -0.03 -4.87
C ALA A 644 -12.37 -0.86 -3.97
N ALA A 645 -11.92 -2.04 -3.52
CA ALA A 645 -12.67 -2.88 -2.59
C ALA A 645 -12.78 -2.24 -1.19
N VAL A 646 -11.70 -1.61 -0.70
CA VAL A 646 -11.74 -0.83 0.56
C VAL A 646 -12.67 0.38 0.45
N SER A 647 -12.79 0.94 -0.76
CA SER A 647 -13.72 2.03 -1.09
C SER A 647 -15.16 1.56 -1.33
N GLU A 648 -15.46 0.27 -1.14
CA GLU A 648 -16.77 -0.31 -1.43
C GLU A 648 -17.27 0.02 -2.85
N SER A 649 -16.33 0.18 -3.80
CA SER A 649 -16.62 0.63 -5.16
C SER A 649 -17.27 -0.46 -6.00
N ASN A 650 -18.18 -0.04 -6.90
CA ASN A 650 -18.85 -0.91 -7.87
C ASN A 650 -18.26 -0.66 -9.26
N ILE A 651 -17.18 -1.38 -9.60
CA ILE A 651 -16.52 -1.28 -10.92
C ILE A 651 -16.38 -2.64 -11.58
N ASN A 652 -16.42 -2.64 -12.91
CA ASN A 652 -16.27 -3.83 -13.73
C ASN A 652 -14.92 -3.76 -14.46
N LEU A 653 -14.12 -4.82 -14.34
CA LEU A 653 -12.80 -4.94 -14.95
C LEU A 653 -12.81 -6.13 -15.91
N ALA A 654 -12.51 -5.89 -17.18
CA ALA A 654 -12.37 -6.95 -18.17
C ALA A 654 -10.88 -7.13 -18.53
N GLY A 655 -10.34 -8.29 -18.19
CA GLY A 655 -8.95 -8.64 -18.47
C GLY A 655 -8.88 -9.64 -19.62
N SER A 656 -8.37 -9.17 -20.77
CA SER A 656 -8.20 -10.01 -21.94
C SER A 656 -6.88 -10.78 -21.94
N HIS A 657 -6.63 -11.59 -22.97
CA HIS A 657 -5.33 -12.24 -23.20
C HIS A 657 -4.89 -13.15 -22.04
N CYS A 658 -5.85 -13.87 -21.44
CA CYS A 658 -5.56 -14.70 -20.30
C CYS A 658 -4.86 -16.03 -20.65
N GLY A 659 -3.91 -16.44 -19.80
CA GLY A 659 -3.17 -17.69 -19.89
C GLY A 659 -2.22 -17.80 -21.09
N VAL A 660 -1.52 -18.93 -21.19
CA VAL A 660 -0.55 -19.17 -22.28
C VAL A 660 -1.18 -19.34 -23.66
N SER A 661 -2.52 -19.38 -23.75
CA SER A 661 -3.26 -19.55 -25.01
C SER A 661 -3.15 -18.36 -25.96
N ILE A 662 -2.53 -17.27 -25.51
CA ILE A 662 -2.29 -16.12 -26.37
C ILE A 662 -1.27 -16.41 -27.47
N GLY A 663 -0.35 -17.34 -27.23
CA GLY A 663 0.67 -17.77 -28.19
C GLY A 663 1.93 -16.90 -28.15
N GLU A 664 2.20 -16.25 -29.26
CA GLU A 664 3.51 -15.80 -29.70
C GLU A 664 4.06 -14.57 -28.97
N ASP A 665 3.21 -13.76 -28.33
CA ASP A 665 3.64 -12.56 -27.57
C ASP A 665 4.48 -12.91 -26.33
N GLY A 666 4.39 -14.15 -25.84
CA GLY A 666 5.21 -14.62 -24.73
C GLY A 666 4.69 -14.24 -23.33
N PRO A 667 5.44 -14.58 -22.27
CA PRO A 667 4.95 -14.60 -20.89
C PRO A 667 4.61 -13.21 -20.32
N SER A 668 5.19 -12.13 -20.84
CA SER A 668 4.88 -10.76 -20.40
C SER A 668 3.42 -10.36 -20.59
N GLN A 669 2.72 -10.95 -21.57
CA GLN A 669 1.30 -10.69 -21.86
C GLN A 669 0.39 -11.78 -21.28
N MET A 670 0.95 -12.90 -20.81
CA MET A 670 0.19 -14.04 -20.31
C MET A 670 -0.27 -13.79 -18.88
N ALA A 671 -1.57 -13.56 -18.69
CA ALA A 671 -2.13 -13.49 -17.34
C ALA A 671 -2.19 -14.89 -16.71
N LEU A 672 -1.38 -15.16 -15.69
CA LEU A 672 -1.26 -16.47 -15.04
C LEU A 672 -1.53 -16.41 -13.53
N GLU A 673 -1.54 -15.22 -12.96
CA GLU A 673 -1.78 -14.91 -11.55
C GLU A 673 -3.08 -14.14 -11.33
N ASP A 674 -3.76 -13.72 -12.40
CA ASP A 674 -4.95 -12.86 -12.36
C ASP A 674 -6.11 -13.50 -11.58
N ILE A 675 -6.33 -14.81 -11.72
CA ILE A 675 -7.31 -15.53 -10.90
C ILE A 675 -6.95 -15.46 -9.41
N ALA A 676 -5.68 -15.63 -9.06
CA ALA A 676 -5.23 -15.57 -7.66
C ALA A 676 -5.40 -14.15 -7.10
N MET A 677 -4.98 -13.15 -7.88
CA MET A 677 -5.09 -11.73 -7.56
C MET A 677 -6.54 -11.33 -7.28
N PHE A 678 -7.46 -11.60 -8.20
CA PHE A 678 -8.86 -11.20 -8.06
C PHE A 678 -9.62 -12.02 -7.01
N ARG A 679 -9.27 -13.30 -6.80
CA ARG A 679 -9.88 -14.07 -5.69
C ARG A 679 -9.52 -13.51 -4.32
N ALA A 680 -8.33 -12.94 -4.16
CA ALA A 680 -7.87 -12.31 -2.93
C ALA A 680 -8.60 -11.00 -2.62
N ILE A 681 -9.17 -10.32 -3.63
CA ILE A 681 -9.97 -9.11 -3.43
C ILE A 681 -11.30 -9.46 -2.76
N PRO A 682 -11.60 -8.98 -1.53
CA PRO A 682 -12.71 -9.48 -0.72
C PRO A 682 -14.08 -9.40 -1.40
N THR A 683 -14.39 -8.25 -2.00
CA THR A 683 -15.68 -7.94 -2.65
C THR A 683 -15.77 -8.41 -4.10
N CYS A 684 -14.80 -9.19 -4.59
CA CYS A 684 -14.73 -9.55 -6.00
C CYS A 684 -15.70 -10.67 -6.39
N THR A 685 -16.42 -10.47 -7.50
CA THR A 685 -17.06 -11.53 -8.30
C THR A 685 -16.18 -11.79 -9.53
N LEU A 686 -15.79 -13.05 -9.75
CA LEU A 686 -14.87 -13.45 -10.80
C LEU A 686 -15.59 -14.33 -11.82
N PHE A 687 -15.89 -13.77 -12.99
CA PHE A 687 -16.41 -14.46 -14.15
C PHE A 687 -15.29 -14.98 -15.04
N TYR A 688 -15.39 -16.24 -15.48
CA TYR A 688 -14.52 -16.79 -16.52
C TYR A 688 -15.39 -17.47 -17.59
N PRO A 689 -15.99 -16.68 -18.50
CA PRO A 689 -16.85 -17.20 -19.56
C PRO A 689 -16.07 -18.10 -20.52
N SER A 690 -16.73 -19.18 -20.94
CA SER A 690 -16.13 -20.23 -21.77
C SER A 690 -16.49 -20.15 -23.25
N ASP A 691 -17.46 -19.32 -23.63
CA ASP A 691 -17.87 -19.08 -25.02
C ASP A 691 -18.54 -17.71 -25.23
N GLY A 692 -19.05 -17.43 -26.43
CA GLY A 692 -19.70 -16.16 -26.76
C GLY A 692 -20.95 -15.87 -25.93
N VAL A 693 -21.82 -16.86 -25.69
CA VAL A 693 -23.07 -16.67 -24.94
C VAL A 693 -22.78 -16.36 -23.48
N SER A 694 -21.94 -17.17 -22.83
CA SER A 694 -21.51 -16.95 -21.45
C SER A 694 -20.76 -15.62 -21.27
N ALA A 695 -20.01 -15.17 -22.27
CA ALA A 695 -19.33 -13.87 -22.24
C ALA A 695 -20.29 -12.67 -22.30
N GLU A 696 -21.37 -12.73 -23.10
CA GLU A 696 -22.36 -11.63 -23.07
C GLU A 696 -23.15 -11.62 -21.75
N ARG A 697 -23.47 -12.81 -21.22
CA ARG A 697 -24.18 -12.94 -19.94
C ARG A 697 -23.34 -12.50 -18.75
N SER A 698 -22.01 -12.70 -18.76
CA SER A 698 -21.15 -12.20 -17.70
C SER A 698 -21.10 -10.66 -17.66
N VAL A 699 -21.13 -9.99 -18.81
CA VAL A 699 -21.21 -8.52 -18.89
C VAL A 699 -22.54 -8.00 -18.34
N GLU A 700 -23.66 -8.64 -18.71
CA GLU A 700 -24.99 -8.32 -18.18
C GLU A 700 -25.06 -8.48 -16.66
N LEU A 701 -24.56 -9.60 -16.13
CA LEU A 701 -24.56 -9.85 -14.68
C LEU A 701 -23.63 -8.91 -13.93
N ALA A 702 -22.43 -8.64 -14.47
CA ALA A 702 -21.46 -7.74 -13.86
C ALA A 702 -22.05 -6.33 -13.68
N ALA A 703 -22.76 -5.81 -14.69
CA ALA A 703 -23.40 -4.49 -14.62
C ALA A 703 -24.43 -4.33 -13.49
N ASN A 704 -24.96 -5.44 -12.97
CA ASN A 704 -25.94 -5.47 -11.88
C ASN A 704 -25.38 -6.02 -10.56
N THR A 705 -24.09 -6.36 -10.52
CA THR A 705 -23.45 -6.98 -9.35
C THR A 705 -22.60 -5.94 -8.64
N LYS A 706 -22.83 -5.78 -7.33
CA LYS A 706 -22.05 -4.89 -6.47
C LYS A 706 -20.63 -5.42 -6.24
N GLY A 707 -19.73 -4.51 -5.87
CA GLY A 707 -18.32 -4.78 -5.62
C GLY A 707 -17.49 -4.78 -6.90
N ILE A 708 -16.34 -5.45 -6.85
CA ILE A 708 -15.43 -5.54 -7.98
C ILE A 708 -15.85 -6.73 -8.85
N CYS A 709 -16.24 -6.50 -10.11
CA CYS A 709 -16.51 -7.60 -11.03
C CYS A 709 -15.32 -7.77 -11.97
N PHE A 710 -14.65 -8.93 -11.95
CA PHE A 710 -13.61 -9.28 -12.92
C PHE A 710 -14.16 -10.26 -13.97
N ILE A 711 -14.00 -9.92 -15.24
CA ILE A 711 -14.38 -10.76 -16.38
C ILE A 711 -13.10 -11.17 -17.11
N ARG A 712 -12.71 -12.44 -16.95
CA ARG A 712 -11.53 -13.03 -17.58
C ARG A 712 -11.88 -13.49 -19.00
N ILE A 713 -11.34 -12.82 -20.02
CA ILE A 713 -11.67 -13.08 -21.43
C ILE A 713 -10.44 -13.53 -22.24
N THR A 714 -10.67 -14.39 -23.23
CA THR A 714 -9.64 -15.20 -23.87
C THR A 714 -9.37 -14.75 -25.30
N ARG A 715 -8.12 -14.91 -25.77
CA ARG A 715 -7.66 -14.53 -27.12
C ARG A 715 -8.19 -15.44 -28.26
N PRO A 716 -7.98 -16.77 -28.23
CA PRO A 716 -8.41 -17.66 -29.30
C PRO A 716 -9.93 -17.71 -29.48
N GLU A 717 -10.35 -18.04 -30.70
CA GLU A 717 -11.76 -18.34 -30.98
C GLU A 717 -12.14 -19.71 -30.43
N LEU A 718 -13.22 -19.73 -29.64
CA LEU A 718 -13.76 -20.92 -29.02
C LEU A 718 -15.11 -21.27 -29.65
N LYS A 719 -15.51 -22.54 -29.62
CA LYS A 719 -16.83 -22.95 -30.11
C LYS A 719 -17.90 -22.45 -29.15
N VAL A 720 -19.04 -22.00 -29.68
CA VAL A 720 -20.24 -21.77 -28.87
C VAL A 720 -20.86 -23.10 -28.49
N ILE A 721 -21.10 -23.28 -27.19
CA ILE A 721 -21.61 -24.53 -26.60
C ILE A 721 -22.96 -24.35 -25.91
N TYR A 722 -23.37 -23.11 -25.62
CA TYR A 722 -24.66 -22.80 -25.01
C TYR A 722 -25.65 -22.24 -26.03
N ASP A 723 -26.93 -22.52 -25.81
CA ASP A 723 -28.02 -21.86 -26.53
C ASP A 723 -28.10 -20.36 -26.15
N PRO A 724 -28.48 -19.46 -27.08
CA PRO A 724 -28.73 -18.03 -26.81
C PRO A 724 -29.57 -17.72 -25.56
N ASP A 725 -30.57 -18.56 -25.29
CA ASP A 725 -31.54 -18.36 -24.23
C ASP A 725 -31.11 -18.99 -22.90
N GLU A 726 -29.95 -19.67 -22.87
CA GLU A 726 -29.38 -20.29 -21.67
C GLU A 726 -29.26 -19.25 -20.55
N LYS A 727 -29.72 -19.62 -19.35
CA LYS A 727 -29.74 -18.74 -18.18
C LYS A 727 -28.47 -18.92 -17.37
N PHE A 728 -27.85 -17.80 -17.02
CA PHE A 728 -26.64 -17.76 -16.20
C PHE A 728 -26.91 -16.95 -14.94
N GLU A 729 -26.32 -17.38 -13.84
CA GLU A 729 -26.44 -16.77 -12.52
C GLU A 729 -25.07 -16.78 -11.83
N VAL A 730 -24.80 -15.76 -11.02
CA VAL A 730 -23.56 -15.68 -10.25
C VAL A 730 -23.47 -16.85 -9.27
N GLY A 731 -22.35 -17.56 -9.28
CA GLY A 731 -22.10 -18.71 -8.41
C GLY A 731 -22.62 -20.04 -8.93
N VAL A 732 -23.35 -20.07 -10.05
CA VAL A 732 -23.99 -21.29 -10.56
C VAL A 732 -23.21 -21.86 -11.75
N ALA A 733 -22.52 -22.99 -11.51
CA ALA A 733 -21.80 -23.72 -12.54
C ALA A 733 -22.73 -24.57 -13.43
N LYS A 734 -22.24 -24.95 -14.61
CA LYS A 734 -22.96 -25.73 -15.63
C LYS A 734 -22.28 -27.08 -15.85
N VAL A 735 -23.07 -28.15 -15.84
CA VAL A 735 -22.61 -29.46 -16.30
C VAL A 735 -22.82 -29.51 -17.81
N VAL A 736 -21.73 -29.41 -18.57
CA VAL A 736 -21.78 -29.33 -20.05
C VAL A 736 -21.68 -30.70 -20.71
N ARG A 737 -21.24 -31.72 -19.96
CA ARG A 737 -21.25 -33.13 -20.38
C ARG A 737 -21.39 -34.03 -19.17
N GLN A 738 -22.25 -35.05 -19.27
CA GLN A 738 -22.42 -36.07 -18.24
C GLN A 738 -22.96 -37.37 -18.83
N SER A 739 -22.76 -38.46 -18.11
CA SER A 739 -23.37 -39.77 -18.33
C SER A 739 -23.62 -40.48 -16.99
N ASP A 740 -24.33 -41.61 -17.02
CA ASP A 740 -24.55 -42.44 -15.83
C ASP A 740 -23.28 -43.22 -15.40
N SER A 741 -22.22 -43.21 -16.22
CA SER A 741 -20.99 -44.00 -16.01
C SER A 741 -19.73 -43.13 -15.92
N ASP A 742 -19.89 -41.84 -15.63
CA ASP A 742 -18.77 -40.90 -15.49
C ASP A 742 -17.75 -41.37 -14.43
N LYS A 743 -16.50 -41.56 -14.85
CA LYS A 743 -15.39 -42.00 -13.98
C LYS A 743 -14.72 -40.88 -13.21
N VAL A 744 -14.71 -39.68 -13.80
CA VAL A 744 -14.09 -38.48 -13.23
C VAL A 744 -14.93 -37.25 -13.56
N THR A 745 -14.91 -36.26 -12.67
CA THR A 745 -15.40 -34.92 -12.96
C THR A 745 -14.21 -34.01 -13.27
N VAL A 746 -14.18 -33.48 -14.48
CA VAL A 746 -13.19 -32.50 -14.94
C VAL A 746 -13.83 -31.12 -14.91
N ILE A 747 -13.15 -30.20 -14.24
CA ILE A 747 -13.53 -28.78 -14.18
C ILE A 747 -12.55 -28.00 -15.04
N GLY A 748 -13.06 -27.34 -16.07
CA GLY A 748 -12.29 -26.48 -16.98
C GLY A 748 -13.03 -25.17 -17.24
N ALA A 749 -12.32 -24.11 -17.63
CA ALA A 749 -12.90 -22.80 -17.89
C ALA A 749 -12.16 -22.09 -19.03
N GLY A 750 -12.89 -21.29 -19.81
CA GLY A 750 -12.32 -20.69 -21.02
C GLY A 750 -11.77 -21.79 -21.94
N VAL A 751 -10.53 -21.64 -22.38
CA VAL A 751 -9.85 -22.62 -23.25
C VAL A 751 -9.83 -24.03 -22.64
N THR A 752 -9.59 -24.18 -21.34
CA THR A 752 -9.45 -25.54 -20.76
C THR A 752 -10.77 -26.30 -20.67
N LEU A 753 -11.92 -25.62 -20.76
CA LEU A 753 -13.21 -26.29 -20.91
C LEU A 753 -13.31 -27.00 -22.28
N HIS A 754 -12.87 -26.34 -23.35
CA HIS A 754 -12.88 -26.91 -24.70
C HIS A 754 -11.89 -28.07 -24.83
N GLU A 755 -10.73 -27.96 -24.18
CA GLU A 755 -9.78 -29.08 -24.06
C GLU A 755 -10.39 -30.25 -23.28
N ALA A 756 -11.11 -29.98 -22.19
CA ALA A 756 -11.79 -31.02 -21.41
C ALA A 756 -12.90 -31.73 -22.21
N LEU A 757 -13.66 -31.00 -23.02
CA LEU A 757 -14.66 -31.58 -23.93
C LEU A 757 -14.01 -32.46 -25.00
N THR A 758 -12.86 -32.02 -25.55
CA THR A 758 -12.08 -32.80 -26.52
C THR A 758 -11.51 -34.07 -25.90
N ALA A 759 -10.95 -33.98 -24.69
CA ALA A 759 -10.47 -35.13 -23.93
C ALA A 759 -11.61 -36.10 -23.60
N ALA A 760 -12.81 -35.58 -23.30
CA ALA A 760 -13.99 -36.40 -23.07
C ALA A 760 -14.42 -37.19 -24.30
N ASP A 761 -14.29 -36.64 -25.52
CA ASP A 761 -14.55 -37.37 -26.77
C ASP A 761 -13.52 -38.48 -27.01
N GLN A 762 -12.24 -38.20 -26.76
CA GLN A 762 -11.16 -39.18 -26.88
C GLN A 762 -11.34 -40.34 -25.89
N LEU A 763 -11.54 -40.03 -24.60
CA LEU A 763 -11.75 -41.04 -23.56
C LEU A 763 -13.02 -41.86 -23.78
N ALA A 764 -14.10 -41.24 -24.28
CA ALA A 764 -15.32 -41.98 -24.62
C ALA A 764 -15.08 -43.01 -25.73
N SER A 765 -14.19 -42.73 -26.69
CA SER A 765 -13.79 -43.70 -27.71
C SER A 765 -13.03 -44.91 -27.16
N GLU A 766 -12.46 -44.78 -25.96
CA GLU A 766 -11.78 -45.84 -25.21
C GLU A 766 -12.70 -46.48 -24.15
N GLY A 767 -13.99 -46.12 -24.11
CA GLY A 767 -14.97 -46.63 -23.15
C GLY A 767 -14.90 -45.97 -21.77
N VAL A 768 -14.21 -44.83 -21.64
CA VAL A 768 -14.10 -44.05 -20.40
C VAL A 768 -14.93 -42.77 -20.51
N ASN A 769 -16.05 -42.70 -19.79
CA ASN A 769 -16.86 -41.47 -19.75
C ASN A 769 -16.38 -40.54 -18.65
N ILE A 770 -16.40 -39.23 -18.91
CA ILE A 770 -16.06 -38.19 -17.93
C ILE A 770 -17.14 -37.12 -17.91
N ARG A 771 -17.40 -36.58 -16.71
CA ARG A 771 -18.23 -35.39 -16.52
C ARG A 771 -17.40 -34.15 -16.75
N VAL A 772 -17.94 -33.17 -17.45
CA VAL A 772 -17.28 -31.87 -17.67
C VAL A 772 -18.14 -30.75 -17.09
N ILE A 773 -17.54 -29.92 -16.24
CA ILE A 773 -18.21 -28.79 -15.57
C ILE A 773 -17.53 -27.49 -15.98
N ASP A 774 -18.34 -26.53 -16.41
CA ASP A 774 -17.99 -25.13 -16.61
C ASP A 774 -18.37 -24.33 -15.36
N PRO A 775 -17.40 -23.70 -14.67
CA PRO A 775 -17.65 -22.91 -13.48
C PRO A 775 -18.60 -21.75 -13.69
N PHE A 776 -18.53 -21.12 -14.87
CA PHE A 776 -19.00 -19.77 -15.17
C PHE A 776 -18.39 -18.66 -14.26
N THR A 777 -18.57 -18.75 -12.95
CA THR A 777 -17.89 -17.91 -11.95
C THR A 777 -16.92 -18.72 -11.09
N ILE A 778 -15.68 -18.25 -10.97
CA ILE A 778 -14.68 -18.84 -10.07
C ILE A 778 -14.87 -18.34 -8.63
N LYS A 779 -15.42 -17.13 -8.46
CA LYS A 779 -15.78 -16.53 -7.17
C LYS A 779 -17.11 -15.76 -7.31
N PRO A 780 -18.13 -16.05 -6.50
CA PRO A 780 -18.28 -17.28 -5.71
C PRO A 780 -18.35 -18.50 -6.64
N TRP A 781 -18.03 -19.67 -6.10
CA TRP A 781 -18.32 -20.95 -6.75
C TRP A 781 -19.30 -21.70 -5.86
N MET A 782 -20.46 -22.10 -6.40
CA MET A 782 -21.31 -23.12 -5.80
C MET A 782 -21.40 -24.33 -6.74
N PRO A 783 -21.06 -25.54 -6.26
CA PRO A 783 -21.24 -26.73 -7.08
C PRO A 783 -22.74 -26.99 -7.34
N PRO A 784 -23.13 -27.47 -8.54
CA PRO A 784 -24.53 -27.74 -8.86
C PRO A 784 -25.08 -28.89 -8.00
N PRO A 785 -26.41 -29.04 -7.81
CA PRO A 785 -27.00 -30.14 -7.04
C PRO A 785 -26.61 -31.55 -7.53
N SER A 786 -26.28 -31.69 -8.83
CA SER A 786 -25.75 -32.90 -9.46
C SER A 786 -24.29 -33.21 -9.10
N TYR A 787 -23.63 -32.36 -8.31
CA TYR A 787 -22.29 -32.54 -7.73
C TYR A 787 -22.23 -33.61 -6.63
N ARG A 788 -23.24 -34.49 -6.52
CA ARG A 788 -23.05 -35.74 -5.80
C ARG A 788 -21.94 -36.49 -6.51
N ALA A 789 -20.80 -36.65 -5.82
CA ALA A 789 -19.73 -37.52 -6.26
C ALA A 789 -20.35 -38.88 -6.63
N PRO A 790 -19.96 -39.51 -7.75
CA PRO A 790 -20.36 -40.89 -8.01
C PRO A 790 -19.99 -41.71 -6.77
N ALA A 791 -20.95 -42.45 -6.22
CA ALA A 791 -20.69 -43.36 -5.12
C ALA A 791 -19.61 -44.35 -5.59
N PRO A 792 -18.55 -44.59 -4.81
CA PRO A 792 -17.55 -45.57 -5.22
C PRO A 792 -18.25 -46.93 -5.42
N PRO A 793 -17.97 -47.66 -6.50
CA PRO A 793 -18.35 -49.07 -6.56
C PRO A 793 -17.74 -49.78 -5.34
N GLU A 794 -18.50 -50.68 -4.71
CA GLU A 794 -18.06 -51.42 -3.53
C GLU A 794 -16.70 -52.10 -3.81
N GLY A 795 -15.61 -51.56 -3.23
CA GLY A 795 -14.30 -52.22 -3.22
C GLY A 795 -13.09 -51.44 -3.74
N GLU A 796 -13.21 -50.22 -4.29
CA GLU A 796 -12.03 -49.46 -4.80
C GLU A 796 -11.92 -48.03 -4.24
N SER A 797 -10.68 -47.56 -4.13
CA SER A 797 -10.27 -46.31 -3.50
C SER A 797 -10.79 -45.05 -4.23
N SER A 798 -11.31 -44.12 -3.41
CA SER A 798 -11.57 -42.67 -3.61
C SER A 798 -11.79 -42.12 -5.04
N PRO A 799 -12.86 -41.34 -5.31
CA PRO A 799 -13.02 -40.67 -6.59
C PRO A 799 -11.88 -39.68 -6.86
N TRP A 800 -11.15 -39.91 -7.95
CA TRP A 800 -10.14 -38.99 -8.48
C TRP A 800 -10.81 -37.68 -8.90
N ARG A 801 -10.20 -36.55 -8.54
CA ARG A 801 -10.64 -35.20 -8.93
C ARG A 801 -9.48 -34.51 -9.64
N THR A 802 -9.73 -33.96 -10.82
CA THR A 802 -8.73 -33.20 -11.57
C THR A 802 -9.31 -31.83 -11.92
N THR A 803 -8.70 -30.79 -11.37
CA THR A 803 -8.95 -29.38 -11.74
C THR A 803 -7.90 -28.97 -12.77
N THR A 804 -8.33 -28.56 -13.98
CA THR A 804 -7.42 -28.06 -15.02
C THR A 804 -7.55 -26.55 -15.15
N GLU A 805 -6.79 -25.82 -14.32
CA GLU A 805 -6.73 -24.36 -14.34
C GLU A 805 -5.34 -23.87 -14.80
N ARG A 806 -5.31 -22.89 -15.71
CA ARG A 806 -4.07 -22.21 -16.13
C ARG A 806 -3.84 -20.93 -15.31
N GLY A 807 -3.53 -21.12 -14.03
CA GLY A 807 -3.04 -20.11 -13.08
C GLY A 807 -2.80 -20.70 -11.68
N VAL A 808 -1.62 -20.44 -11.08
CA VAL A 808 -1.02 -20.91 -9.79
C VAL A 808 -1.20 -22.39 -9.35
N TRP A 809 -1.94 -23.25 -10.07
CA TRP A 809 -1.96 -24.72 -9.88
C TRP A 809 -1.97 -25.50 -11.21
N GLY A 810 -1.40 -24.91 -12.27
CA GLY A 810 -1.35 -25.51 -13.62
C GLY A 810 0.00 -26.09 -14.06
N ARG A 811 0.98 -26.26 -13.16
CA ARG A 811 2.27 -26.92 -13.47
C ARG A 811 2.23 -28.39 -13.07
N ARG A 812 1.48 -29.21 -13.81
CA ARG A 812 1.63 -30.68 -14.02
C ARG A 812 0.30 -31.29 -14.46
N CYS A 813 -0.05 -31.12 -15.74
CA CYS A 813 -0.84 -32.09 -16.46
C CYS A 813 -0.24 -32.20 -17.87
N CYS A 814 0.95 -32.79 -17.95
CA CYS A 814 1.29 -33.53 -19.17
C CYS A 814 0.45 -34.80 -19.11
N LEU A 815 -0.58 -34.87 -19.96
CA LEU A 815 -1.23 -36.14 -20.29
C LEU A 815 -0.17 -37.01 -20.97
N GLN A 816 0.19 -38.10 -20.30
CA GLN A 816 0.85 -39.26 -20.88
C GLN A 816 -0.10 -40.44 -20.73
#